data_AF-A0A9N9E281-F1
#
_entry.id   AF-A0A9N9E281-F1
#
_cell.length_a   1.000
_cell.length_b   1.000
_cell.length_c   1.000
_cell.angle_alpha   90.00
_cell.angle_beta   90.00
_cell.angle_gamma   90.00
#
_symmetry.space_group_name_H-M   'P 1'
#
loop_
_entity.id
_entity.type
_entity.pdbx_description
1 polymer ?
#
loop_
_entity_poly.entity_id
_entity_poly.type
_entity_poly.pdbx_seq_one_letter_code
_entity_poly.pdbx_strand_id
1 'polypeptide(L)'
;MAPKSTGKNIEAETVLQAVVLADSFNERFNPITLDMPRCLLPLCNTPLIEYTLEFLAVAGVQEVYLFCREHSEKVKNYVKTSKWNRSYSPFKIITIVTPEARSVGDALRELDSKQLINSDFILISGDVVSNIHLKQVLDAHRARKNTDKNAIMTMVVKEASPFHRSRALGESSIFVLDGKSQECVHYESVELYPRKRRMVMDMQVFEKHSDVQIRNDLIDCQIDICSVEVPALFTENFDYQDIRKDFVYGILTSDLLGKTIYCHMVKDAYAARVRSLQTYDAISKDILSRWTYPIVPDSNLQEGDSYEYMRGQIYKEQDVSLSRSCVLGEKVLIGAGTEIAENVKITNSVIGRRVSIGPNVTIDGAYIWDGVTINANCSISRSILTNNVVLEENVIVNKGCLLTYDVIIGPNITLPPYTKLTSHKQTSENDDGDISEEDESGNQKAASFDISNLSLTDNESSASVISDGSSEEESDFDGPTTLEVFSKEVTQTLERAFSEGHTVEIASLELNTLRMASNTTFHDTRTVVIPTIFGQINTDKLLPSTKDVLSRWGLLIGKLVHSKADQIDALFILQECCAKSEIHNKTFAPSLRILYEIDVIEEDAILEWYYDERSKGGVVKHEAYSKLRDAIGFPNECDQEPISQRVGFYLTSLETIIKTEEGNQRQVSLLKNYRQTIGVAGAFNVSVIQAFNASHKVSVGAQIENISNGSISVRRKRTISQYNEHVTSSMPKKRNKKDYDIRDTDGSMSDDGLPPVS
;
A
#
# COMPACT_ATOMS: atom_id res chain seq x y z
N MET A 1 -31.24 -18.81 72.60
CA MET A 1 -31.10 -17.71 71.62
C MET A 1 -29.61 -17.54 71.32
N ALA A 2 -29.15 -18.08 70.21
CA ALA A 2 -27.80 -17.90 69.68
C ALA A 2 -27.87 -16.96 68.46
N PRO A 3 -26.91 -16.05 68.25
CA PRO A 3 -26.98 -15.06 67.19
C PRO A 3 -26.60 -15.69 65.83
N LYS A 4 -27.30 -15.26 64.78
CA LYS A 4 -27.07 -15.66 63.39
C LYS A 4 -25.76 -15.07 62.89
N SER A 5 -24.88 -15.90 62.33
CA SER A 5 -23.69 -15.48 61.58
C SER A 5 -24.09 -14.85 60.25
N THR A 6 -23.76 -13.58 60.06
CA THR A 6 -23.83 -12.87 58.79
C THR A 6 -22.83 -13.49 57.80
N GLY A 7 -23.35 -14.10 56.74
CA GLY A 7 -22.53 -14.52 55.60
C GLY A 7 -21.98 -13.30 54.87
N LYS A 8 -20.65 -13.15 54.88
CA LYS A 8 -19.95 -12.33 53.89
C LYS A 8 -19.89 -13.14 52.60
N ASN A 9 -20.45 -12.61 51.52
CA ASN A 9 -20.21 -13.11 50.16
C ASN A 9 -18.70 -13.08 49.92
N ILE A 10 -18.12 -14.24 49.63
CA ILE A 10 -16.76 -14.36 49.12
C ILE A 10 -16.86 -14.01 47.64
N GLU A 11 -16.66 -12.74 47.28
CA GLU A 11 -16.37 -12.39 45.89
C GLU A 11 -15.01 -13.03 45.56
N ALA A 12 -15.00 -14.01 44.66
CA ALA A 12 -13.77 -14.60 44.18
C ALA A 12 -12.94 -13.47 43.54
N GLU A 13 -11.78 -13.15 44.12
CA GLU A 13 -10.88 -12.15 43.55
C GLU A 13 -10.55 -12.54 42.12
N THR A 14 -10.97 -11.71 41.16
CA THR A 14 -10.71 -11.96 39.75
C THR A 14 -9.23 -11.75 39.45
N VAL A 15 -8.61 -12.77 38.86
CA VAL A 15 -7.21 -12.75 38.42
C VAL A 15 -7.04 -11.67 37.37
N LEU A 16 -6.13 -10.72 37.59
CA LEU A 16 -5.79 -9.71 36.60
C LEU A 16 -4.91 -10.34 35.51
N GLN A 17 -5.45 -10.38 34.29
CA GLN A 17 -4.80 -10.96 33.12
C GLN A 17 -4.26 -9.85 32.21
N ALA A 18 -3.15 -10.10 31.53
CA ALA A 18 -2.62 -9.23 30.50
C ALA A 18 -2.28 -10.01 29.23
N VAL A 19 -2.53 -9.37 28.08
CA VAL A 19 -2.20 -9.86 26.75
C VAL A 19 -1.11 -8.96 26.18
N VAL A 20 0.05 -9.55 25.94
CA VAL A 20 1.22 -8.87 25.37
C VAL A 20 1.40 -9.32 23.92
N LEU A 21 1.26 -8.38 23.01
CA LEU A 21 1.56 -8.58 21.60
C LEU A 21 3.07 -8.38 21.39
N ALA A 22 3.84 -9.49 21.38
CA ALA A 22 5.29 -9.44 21.24
C ALA A 22 5.71 -8.99 19.83
N ASP A 23 4.83 -9.21 18.84
CA ASP A 23 5.00 -8.77 17.47
C ASP A 23 4.21 -7.47 17.22
N SER A 24 4.78 -6.62 16.38
CA SER A 24 4.18 -5.36 15.91
C SER A 24 3.42 -5.49 14.62
N PHE A 25 3.65 -6.57 13.85
CA PHE A 25 3.14 -6.73 12.48
C PHE A 25 3.52 -5.56 11.55
N ASN A 26 4.65 -4.88 11.82
CA ASN A 26 5.13 -3.72 11.08
C ASN A 26 6.61 -3.89 10.69
N GLU A 27 6.97 -3.41 9.51
CA GLU A 27 8.32 -3.58 8.94
C GLU A 27 9.29 -2.41 9.24
N ARG A 28 8.97 -1.52 10.19
CA ARG A 28 9.74 -0.28 10.44
C ARG A 28 11.20 -0.51 10.83
N PHE A 29 11.50 -1.64 11.47
CA PHE A 29 12.84 -2.01 11.90
C PHE A 29 13.58 -2.93 10.90
N ASN A 30 13.00 -3.19 9.73
CA ASN A 30 13.67 -3.92 8.65
C ASN A 30 14.90 -3.11 8.16
N PRO A 31 16.12 -3.69 8.06
CA PRO A 31 16.52 -5.11 8.12
C PRO A 31 16.90 -5.75 9.47
N ILE A 32 16.83 -5.06 10.61
CA ILE A 32 17.22 -5.63 11.92
C ILE A 32 16.34 -6.83 12.31
N THR A 33 15.04 -6.73 12.01
CA THR A 33 14.04 -7.70 12.48
C THR A 33 14.11 -9.06 11.81
N LEU A 34 14.87 -9.19 10.71
CA LEU A 34 15.06 -10.46 9.99
C LEU A 34 15.79 -11.52 10.82
N ASP A 35 16.67 -11.09 11.73
CA ASP A 35 17.43 -12.01 12.59
C ASP A 35 16.82 -12.13 13.98
N MET A 36 16.32 -11.03 14.55
CA MET A 36 15.81 -11.00 15.91
C MET A 36 14.49 -10.24 15.97
N PRO A 37 13.46 -10.80 16.63
CA PRO A 37 12.17 -10.14 16.73
C PRO A 37 12.31 -8.85 17.55
N ARG A 38 11.46 -7.87 17.23
CA ARG A 38 11.56 -6.52 17.80
C ARG A 38 11.50 -6.50 19.33
N CYS A 39 10.69 -7.35 19.94
CA CYS A 39 10.56 -7.43 21.41
C CYS A 39 11.86 -7.82 22.13
N LEU A 40 12.81 -8.44 21.44
CA LEU A 40 14.09 -8.83 22.03
C LEU A 40 15.24 -7.88 21.71
N LEU A 41 15.01 -6.82 20.92
CA LEU A 41 16.06 -5.85 20.64
C LEU A 41 16.48 -5.15 21.92
N PRO A 42 17.79 -4.94 22.14
CA PRO A 42 18.27 -4.29 23.35
C PRO A 42 17.97 -2.79 23.30
N LEU A 43 17.49 -2.24 24.41
CA LEU A 43 17.33 -0.82 24.69
C LEU A 43 18.09 -0.53 25.99
N CYS A 44 19.16 0.28 25.92
CA CYS A 44 20.09 0.45 27.04
C CYS A 44 20.62 -0.89 27.58
N ASN A 45 21.05 -1.79 26.68
CA ASN A 45 21.56 -3.16 26.95
C ASN A 45 20.56 -4.15 27.57
N THR A 46 19.31 -3.77 27.76
CA THR A 46 18.24 -4.66 28.24
C THR A 46 17.21 -4.89 27.14
N PRO A 47 16.73 -6.11 26.88
CA PRO A 47 15.70 -6.37 25.86
C PRO A 47 14.40 -5.59 26.12
N LEU A 48 13.73 -5.12 25.06
CA LEU A 48 12.48 -4.33 25.15
C LEU A 48 11.38 -5.02 25.95
N ILE A 49 11.25 -6.34 25.82
CA ILE A 49 10.24 -7.12 26.54
C ILE A 49 10.39 -7.05 28.06
N GLU A 50 11.60 -6.88 28.60
CA GLU A 50 11.80 -6.77 30.05
C GLU A 50 11.16 -5.50 30.61
N TYR A 51 11.25 -4.37 29.88
CA TYR A 51 10.61 -3.12 30.29
C TYR A 51 9.08 -3.26 30.39
N THR A 52 8.48 -3.99 29.45
CA THR A 52 7.03 -4.26 29.50
C THR A 52 6.64 -5.22 30.61
N LEU A 53 7.41 -6.30 30.80
CA LEU A 53 7.15 -7.29 31.85
C LEU A 53 7.33 -6.70 33.25
N GLU A 54 8.32 -5.85 33.47
CA GLU A 54 8.48 -5.10 34.73
C GLU A 54 7.33 -4.15 35.00
N PHE A 55 6.88 -3.44 33.96
CA PHE A 55 5.71 -2.58 34.06
C PHE A 55 4.45 -3.37 34.48
N LEU A 56 4.23 -4.54 33.90
CA LEU A 56 3.12 -5.44 34.27
C LEU A 56 3.28 -6.03 35.67
N ALA A 57 4.52 -6.32 36.10
CA ALA A 57 4.82 -6.78 37.45
C ALA A 57 4.42 -5.72 38.49
N VAL A 58 4.80 -4.46 38.26
CA VAL A 58 4.44 -3.33 39.13
C VAL A 58 2.92 -3.10 39.16
N ALA A 59 2.23 -3.35 38.04
CA ALA A 59 0.78 -3.28 37.98
C ALA A 59 0.08 -4.36 38.83
N GLY A 60 0.77 -5.47 39.14
CA GLY A 60 0.21 -6.59 39.90
C GLY A 60 -0.58 -7.58 39.05
N VAL A 61 -0.23 -7.72 37.77
CA VAL A 61 -0.77 -8.75 36.88
C VAL A 61 -0.35 -10.13 37.40
N GLN A 62 -1.20 -11.15 37.25
CA GLN A 62 -0.96 -12.52 37.71
C GLN A 62 -0.76 -13.51 36.55
N GLU A 63 -1.36 -13.25 35.40
CA GLU A 63 -1.22 -14.08 34.19
C GLU A 63 -0.92 -13.21 32.98
N VAL A 64 0.09 -13.59 32.21
CA VAL A 64 0.52 -12.88 31.00
C VAL A 64 0.50 -13.83 29.80
N TYR A 65 -0.28 -13.49 28.79
CA TYR A 65 -0.32 -14.20 27.51
C TYR A 65 0.56 -13.48 26.49
N LEU A 66 1.64 -14.11 26.06
CA LEU A 66 2.60 -13.54 25.12
C LEU A 66 2.36 -14.09 23.71
N PHE A 67 1.84 -13.27 22.81
CA PHE A 67 1.60 -13.63 21.40
C PHE A 67 2.84 -13.42 20.57
N CYS A 68 3.29 -14.48 19.88
CA CYS A 68 4.49 -14.47 19.05
C CYS A 68 4.20 -15.13 17.69
N ARG A 69 4.63 -14.48 16.61
CA ARG A 69 4.62 -15.05 15.26
C ARG A 69 6.06 -15.28 14.79
N GLU A 70 6.78 -14.20 14.50
CA GLU A 70 8.16 -14.26 14.00
C GLU A 70 9.14 -14.72 15.06
N HIS A 71 10.09 -15.57 14.64
CA HIS A 71 11.15 -16.14 15.49
C HIS A 71 10.64 -16.64 16.85
N SER A 72 9.45 -17.25 16.87
CA SER A 72 8.77 -17.64 18.11
C SER A 72 9.61 -18.56 19.01
N GLU A 73 10.50 -19.37 18.41
CA GLU A 73 11.47 -20.19 19.14
C GLU A 73 12.46 -19.37 19.96
N LYS A 74 13.00 -18.28 19.39
CA LYS A 74 13.93 -17.38 20.11
C LYS A 74 13.24 -16.72 21.29
N VAL A 75 12.00 -16.27 21.11
CA VAL A 75 11.20 -15.68 22.20
C VAL A 75 10.89 -16.71 23.29
N LYS A 76 10.47 -17.93 22.92
CA LYS A 76 10.25 -19.02 23.87
C LYS A 76 11.52 -19.37 24.65
N ASN A 77 12.66 -19.47 23.98
CA ASN A 77 13.94 -19.78 24.60
C ASN A 77 14.35 -18.65 25.57
N TYR A 78 14.15 -17.40 25.18
CA TYR A 78 14.38 -16.25 26.04
C TYR A 78 13.50 -16.31 27.31
N VAL A 79 12.18 -16.50 27.15
CA VAL A 79 11.24 -16.59 28.28
C VAL A 79 11.60 -17.73 29.23
N LYS A 80 11.99 -18.91 28.71
CA LYS A 80 12.41 -20.06 29.53
C LYS A 80 13.63 -19.76 30.40
N THR A 81 14.60 -19.03 29.86
CA THR A 81 15.84 -18.64 30.55
C THR A 81 15.63 -17.44 31.49
N SER A 82 14.66 -16.59 31.17
CA SER A 82 14.36 -15.37 31.92
C SER A 82 13.95 -15.64 33.38
N LYS A 83 14.07 -14.62 34.22
CA LYS A 83 13.63 -14.66 35.63
C LYS A 83 12.13 -14.93 35.79
N TRP A 84 11.33 -14.63 34.77
CA TRP A 84 9.87 -14.70 34.81
C TRP A 84 9.32 -16.13 34.78
N ASN A 85 10.11 -17.11 34.34
CA ASN A 85 9.72 -18.52 34.37
C ASN A 85 10.02 -19.20 35.72
N ARG A 86 10.62 -18.47 36.66
CA ARG A 86 10.98 -19.00 37.98
C ARG A 86 9.80 -18.92 38.95
N SER A 87 9.81 -19.78 39.96
CA SER A 87 8.68 -19.91 40.91
C SER A 87 8.39 -18.67 41.76
N TYR A 88 9.32 -17.71 41.88
CA TYR A 88 9.10 -16.46 42.62
C TYR A 88 8.59 -15.31 41.74
N SER A 89 8.39 -15.54 40.43
CA SER A 89 7.83 -14.54 39.54
C SER A 89 6.43 -14.11 40.02
N PRO A 90 6.09 -12.81 39.96
CA PRO A 90 4.77 -12.32 40.38
C PRO A 90 3.63 -12.82 39.47
N PHE A 91 3.94 -13.20 38.23
CA PHE A 91 2.98 -13.74 37.28
C PHE A 91 3.49 -14.95 36.53
N LYS A 92 2.54 -15.72 35.98
CA LYS A 92 2.80 -16.83 35.07
C LYS A 92 2.74 -16.33 33.62
N ILE A 93 3.83 -16.53 32.87
CA ILE A 93 3.86 -16.26 31.42
C ILE A 93 3.44 -17.50 30.64
N ILE A 94 2.52 -17.33 29.69
CA ILE A 94 2.09 -18.35 28.74
C ILE A 94 2.35 -17.82 27.33
N THR A 95 3.27 -18.47 26.60
CA THR A 95 3.58 -18.09 25.22
C THR A 95 2.62 -18.76 24.25
N ILE A 96 1.93 -17.98 23.42
CA ILE A 96 1.02 -18.44 22.37
C ILE A 96 1.70 -18.18 21.02
N VAL A 97 1.82 -19.23 20.21
CA VAL A 97 2.42 -19.13 18.87
C VAL A 97 1.35 -19.23 17.82
N THR A 98 1.31 -18.22 16.96
CA THR A 98 0.22 -17.96 16.02
C THR A 98 0.84 -17.65 14.65
N PRO A 99 1.26 -18.67 13.87
CA PRO A 99 1.99 -18.43 12.62
C PRO A 99 1.14 -17.72 11.56
N GLU A 100 -0.17 -17.95 11.59
CA GLU A 100 -1.16 -17.41 10.66
C GLU A 100 -1.54 -15.95 10.97
N ALA A 101 -1.37 -15.50 12.22
CA ALA A 101 -1.74 -14.15 12.62
C ALA A 101 -0.84 -13.12 11.91
N ARG A 102 -1.45 -12.27 11.08
CA ARG A 102 -0.76 -11.17 10.37
C ARG A 102 -1.07 -9.81 10.96
N SER A 103 -2.10 -9.72 11.79
CA SER A 103 -2.57 -8.48 12.39
C SER A 103 -2.86 -8.63 13.88
N VAL A 104 -3.04 -7.49 14.55
CA VAL A 104 -3.49 -7.45 15.95
C VAL A 104 -4.88 -8.07 16.08
N GLY A 105 -5.78 -7.80 15.13
CA GLY A 105 -7.11 -8.36 15.09
C GLY A 105 -7.12 -9.89 15.05
N ASP A 106 -6.24 -10.50 14.24
CA ASP A 106 -6.12 -11.97 14.18
C ASP A 106 -5.67 -12.57 15.52
N ALA A 107 -4.73 -11.92 16.20
CA ALA A 107 -4.30 -12.36 17.53
C ALA A 107 -5.44 -12.32 18.56
N LEU A 108 -6.32 -11.31 18.48
CA LEU A 108 -7.49 -11.21 19.36
C LEU A 108 -8.59 -12.21 19.00
N ARG A 109 -8.78 -12.54 17.72
CA ARG A 109 -9.69 -13.62 17.29
C ARG A 109 -9.24 -14.99 17.79
N GLU A 110 -7.93 -15.24 17.73
CA GLU A 110 -7.37 -16.48 18.26
C GLU A 110 -7.47 -16.53 19.80
N LEU A 111 -7.33 -15.38 20.46
CA LEU A 111 -7.55 -15.26 21.90
C LEU A 111 -9.00 -15.64 22.29
N ASP A 112 -9.98 -15.14 21.53
CA ASP A 112 -11.41 -15.45 21.71
C ASP A 112 -11.70 -16.93 21.45
N SER A 113 -11.14 -17.49 20.36
CA SER A 113 -11.26 -18.91 20.00
C SER A 113 -10.75 -19.85 21.10
N LYS A 114 -9.77 -19.40 21.90
CA LYS A 114 -9.22 -20.18 23.03
C LYS A 114 -9.92 -19.93 24.36
N GLN A 115 -10.81 -18.93 24.45
CA GLN A 115 -11.57 -18.57 25.64
C GLN A 115 -10.70 -18.46 26.91
N LEU A 116 -9.54 -17.80 26.79
CA LEU A 116 -8.55 -17.68 27.89
C LEU A 116 -8.86 -16.54 28.87
N ILE A 117 -9.64 -15.55 28.42
CA ILE A 117 -9.91 -14.33 29.17
C ILE A 117 -11.20 -14.47 29.97
N ASN A 118 -11.11 -14.26 31.28
CA ASN A 118 -12.26 -14.39 32.19
C ASN A 118 -12.83 -13.04 32.64
N SER A 119 -11.99 -12.00 32.69
CA SER A 119 -12.38 -10.67 33.17
C SER A 119 -11.65 -9.56 32.42
N ASP A 120 -11.82 -8.31 32.85
CA ASP A 120 -11.12 -7.17 32.23
C ASP A 120 -9.61 -7.42 32.22
N PHE A 121 -9.00 -7.22 31.07
CA PHE A 121 -7.60 -7.54 30.82
C PHE A 121 -6.87 -6.33 30.23
N ILE A 122 -5.56 -6.34 30.39
CA ILE A 122 -4.69 -5.30 29.82
C ILE A 122 -4.18 -5.79 28.47
N LEU A 123 -4.46 -5.04 27.41
CA LEU A 123 -3.84 -5.22 26.10
C LEU A 123 -2.66 -4.27 25.98
N ILE A 124 -1.47 -4.82 25.75
CA ILE A 124 -0.24 -4.04 25.60
C ILE A 124 0.60 -4.62 24.47
N SER A 125 1.40 -3.78 23.81
CA SER A 125 2.43 -4.26 22.90
C SER A 125 3.77 -4.46 23.63
N GLY A 126 4.56 -5.44 23.20
CA GLY A 126 5.79 -5.89 23.86
C GLY A 126 6.98 -4.91 23.82
N ASP A 127 6.79 -3.69 23.34
CA ASP A 127 7.81 -2.65 23.13
C ASP A 127 7.49 -1.34 23.86
N VAL A 128 6.66 -1.39 24.90
CA VAL A 128 6.25 -0.24 25.72
C VAL A 128 7.19 -0.05 26.91
N VAL A 129 7.57 1.20 27.18
CA VAL A 129 8.31 1.58 28.38
C VAL A 129 7.45 2.57 29.17
N SER A 130 7.11 2.20 30.40
CA SER A 130 6.18 2.97 31.23
C SER A 130 6.43 2.76 32.71
N ASN A 131 6.22 3.81 33.53
CA ASN A 131 6.20 3.74 34.99
C ASN A 131 4.84 4.15 35.58
N ILE A 132 3.76 4.05 34.80
CA ILE A 132 2.40 4.41 35.22
C ILE A 132 1.85 3.44 36.28
N HIS A 133 1.18 3.96 37.30
CA HIS A 133 0.44 3.14 38.26
C HIS A 133 -0.94 2.73 37.72
N LEU A 134 -1.01 1.56 37.10
CA LEU A 134 -2.23 1.06 36.44
C LEU A 134 -3.42 0.80 37.37
N LYS A 135 -3.20 0.64 38.68
CA LYS A 135 -4.29 0.39 39.65
C LYS A 135 -5.37 1.48 39.61
N GLN A 136 -4.97 2.76 39.55
CA GLN A 136 -5.90 3.89 39.49
C GLN A 136 -6.74 3.86 38.20
N VAL A 137 -6.13 3.45 37.09
CA VAL A 137 -6.80 3.34 35.79
C VAL A 137 -7.79 2.18 35.79
N LEU A 138 -7.40 1.03 36.33
CA LEU A 138 -8.26 -0.15 36.47
C LEU A 138 -9.47 0.14 37.36
N ASP A 139 -9.29 0.81 38.49
CA ASP A 139 -10.38 1.18 39.39
C ASP A 139 -11.35 2.16 38.70
N ALA A 140 -10.82 3.14 37.96
CA ALA A 140 -11.64 4.05 37.17
C ALA A 140 -12.41 3.32 36.05
N HIS A 141 -11.77 2.37 35.36
CA HIS A 141 -12.43 1.56 34.34
C HIS A 141 -13.56 0.71 34.93
N ARG A 142 -13.31 0.02 36.06
CA ARG A 142 -14.32 -0.79 36.76
C ARG A 142 -15.48 0.06 37.27
N ALA A 143 -15.21 1.25 37.80
CA ALA A 143 -16.26 2.18 38.25
C ALA A 143 -17.15 2.65 37.09
N ARG A 144 -16.54 2.95 35.93
CA ARG A 144 -17.28 3.31 34.70
C ARG A 144 -18.11 2.13 34.22
N LYS A 145 -17.52 0.93 34.13
CA LYS A 145 -18.19 -0.29 33.69
C LYS A 145 -19.38 -0.70 34.57
N ASN A 146 -19.28 -0.46 35.87
CA ASN A 146 -20.39 -0.69 36.80
C ASN A 146 -21.56 0.28 36.57
N THR A 147 -21.29 1.48 36.06
CA THR A 147 -22.31 2.48 35.73
C THR A 147 -22.88 2.25 34.33
N ASP A 148 -21.99 2.03 33.37
CA ASP A 148 -22.28 1.76 31.97
C ASP A 148 -21.60 0.46 31.52
N LYS A 149 -22.39 -0.58 31.28
CA LYS A 149 -21.87 -1.87 30.81
C LYS A 149 -21.30 -1.81 29.39
N ASN A 150 -21.63 -0.78 28.62
CA ASN A 150 -21.14 -0.59 27.26
C ASN A 150 -19.74 0.06 27.20
N ALA A 151 -19.14 0.38 28.34
CA ALA A 151 -17.76 0.80 28.44
C ALA A 151 -16.81 -0.38 28.17
N ILE A 152 -16.36 -0.51 26.92
CA ILE A 152 -15.58 -1.66 26.45
C ILE A 152 -14.07 -1.48 26.60
N MET A 153 -13.57 -0.25 26.46
CA MET A 153 -12.14 0.00 26.42
C MET A 153 -11.78 1.33 27.09
N THR A 154 -10.67 1.33 27.81
CA THR A 154 -10.06 2.55 28.35
C THR A 154 -8.61 2.66 27.87
N MET A 155 -8.35 3.67 27.05
CA MET A 155 -7.04 3.96 26.47
C MET A 155 -6.22 4.83 27.42
N VAL A 156 -5.01 4.40 27.75
CA VAL A 156 -4.07 5.21 28.54
C VAL A 156 -3.23 6.09 27.62
N VAL A 157 -3.32 7.40 27.83
CA VAL A 157 -2.62 8.41 27.03
C VAL A 157 -1.80 9.34 27.90
N LYS A 158 -0.63 9.74 27.40
CA LYS A 158 0.28 10.65 28.09
C LYS A 158 0.13 12.07 27.54
N GLU A 159 -0.04 13.05 28.42
CA GLU A 159 0.03 14.47 28.04
C GLU A 159 1.50 14.87 27.77
N ALA A 160 1.76 15.40 26.57
CA ALA A 160 3.07 15.87 26.13
C ALA A 160 2.96 16.98 25.07
N SER A 161 4.02 17.76 24.90
CA SER A 161 4.04 18.79 23.85
C SER A 161 3.89 18.16 22.45
N PRO A 162 3.17 18.79 21.51
CA PRO A 162 3.09 18.32 20.12
C PRO A 162 4.45 18.16 19.43
N PHE A 163 5.47 18.90 19.89
CA PHE A 163 6.84 18.84 19.36
C PHE A 163 7.77 18.00 20.26
N HIS A 164 7.22 17.18 21.15
CA HIS A 164 8.02 16.34 22.03
C HIS A 164 8.78 15.26 21.24
N ARG A 165 10.05 15.03 21.58
CA ARG A 165 10.94 14.10 20.86
C ARG A 165 10.45 12.66 20.77
N SER A 166 9.69 12.19 21.77
CA SER A 166 9.14 10.83 21.78
C SER A 166 7.92 10.67 20.86
N ARG A 167 7.39 11.77 20.31
CA ARG A 167 6.33 11.77 19.30
C ARG A 167 6.98 11.88 17.92
N ALA A 168 7.12 10.75 17.23
CA ALA A 168 7.63 10.75 15.87
C ALA A 168 6.60 11.28 14.88
N LEU A 169 7.10 11.83 13.77
CA LEU A 169 6.30 12.28 12.65
C LEU A 169 5.57 11.07 12.02
N GLY A 170 4.23 11.10 11.99
CA GLY A 170 3.40 9.98 11.51
C GLY A 170 2.92 9.02 12.61
N GLU A 171 3.27 9.28 13.87
CA GLU A 171 2.74 8.58 15.05
C GLU A 171 1.86 9.50 15.92
N SER A 172 1.67 10.72 15.46
CA SER A 172 0.79 11.72 16.05
C SER A 172 -0.66 11.35 15.81
N SER A 173 -1.46 11.35 16.88
CA SER A 173 -2.92 11.21 16.79
C SER A 173 -3.59 12.44 17.37
N ILE A 174 -4.79 12.70 16.87
CA ILE A 174 -5.70 13.72 17.39
C ILE A 174 -6.83 12.99 18.11
N PHE A 175 -7.05 13.38 19.35
CA PHE A 175 -8.10 12.86 20.20
C PHE A 175 -9.17 13.92 20.40
N VAL A 176 -10.44 13.53 20.27
CA VAL A 176 -11.56 14.38 20.63
C VAL A 176 -12.30 13.73 21.79
N LEU A 177 -12.26 14.40 22.93
CA LEU A 177 -12.74 13.89 24.20
C LEU A 177 -13.92 14.71 24.71
N ASP A 178 -14.84 14.08 25.42
CA ASP A 178 -15.80 14.81 26.26
C ASP A 178 -15.09 15.36 27.51
N GLY A 179 -15.29 16.66 27.79
CA GLY A 179 -14.60 17.37 28.86
C GLY A 179 -14.89 16.82 30.26
N LYS A 180 -16.07 16.23 30.49
CA LYS A 180 -16.50 15.73 31.81
C LYS A 180 -16.22 14.24 32.00
N SER A 181 -16.62 13.40 31.04
CA SER A 181 -16.52 11.94 31.16
C SER A 181 -15.18 11.38 30.70
N GLN A 182 -14.40 12.16 29.91
CA GLN A 182 -13.23 11.69 29.18
C GLN A 182 -13.54 10.53 28.22
N GLU A 183 -14.78 10.45 27.72
CA GLU A 183 -15.15 9.59 26.60
C GLU A 183 -14.44 10.06 25.33
N CYS A 184 -13.87 9.12 24.58
CA CYS A 184 -13.30 9.39 23.27
C CYS A 184 -14.45 9.35 22.26
N VAL A 185 -14.74 10.49 21.64
CA VAL A 185 -15.86 10.60 20.69
C VAL A 185 -15.37 10.50 19.26
N HIS A 186 -14.15 10.95 19.00
CA HIS A 186 -13.53 10.80 17.68
C HIS A 186 -12.02 10.68 17.81
N TYR A 187 -11.45 9.85 16.94
CA TYR A 187 -10.03 9.57 16.88
C TYR A 187 -9.58 9.58 15.42
N GLU A 188 -8.53 10.34 15.12
CA GLU A 188 -7.87 10.29 13.82
C GLU A 188 -6.34 10.24 14.00
N SER A 189 -5.70 9.29 13.32
CA SER A 189 -4.24 9.25 13.23
C SER A 189 -3.73 10.15 12.11
N VAL A 190 -2.72 10.95 12.38
CA VAL A 190 -2.07 11.81 11.39
C VAL A 190 -1.02 11.00 10.64
N GLU A 191 -1.36 10.63 9.41
CA GLU A 191 -0.45 9.92 8.52
C GLU A 191 0.56 10.88 7.87
N LEU A 192 1.77 10.38 7.66
CA LEU A 192 2.84 11.17 7.04
C LEU A 192 2.68 11.27 5.52
N TYR A 193 2.18 10.19 4.90
CA TYR A 193 2.04 10.06 3.47
C TYR A 193 0.78 9.22 3.12
N PRO A 194 -0.20 9.77 2.39
CA PRO A 194 -0.34 11.18 2.02
C PRO A 194 -0.61 12.05 3.26
N ARG A 195 0.03 13.22 3.34
CA ARG A 195 -0.11 14.10 4.51
C ARG A 195 -1.51 14.71 4.55
N LYS A 196 -2.35 14.24 5.47
CA LYS A 196 -3.65 14.86 5.76
C LYS A 196 -3.45 16.22 6.44
N ARG A 197 -4.03 17.27 5.87
CA ARG A 197 -3.97 18.65 6.40
C ARG A 197 -5.23 19.08 7.15
N ARG A 198 -6.32 18.33 6.98
CA ARG A 198 -7.64 18.62 7.52
C ARG A 198 -8.15 17.38 8.21
N MET A 199 -8.88 17.59 9.30
CA MET A 199 -9.62 16.59 10.03
C MET A 199 -11.10 16.82 9.75
N VAL A 200 -11.86 15.75 9.55
CA VAL A 200 -13.31 15.80 9.34
C VAL A 200 -13.98 15.07 10.50
N MET A 201 -14.99 15.69 11.10
CA MET A 201 -15.76 15.16 12.22
C MET A 201 -17.24 15.38 11.94
N ASP A 202 -18.05 14.41 12.32
CA ASP A 202 -19.51 14.48 12.19
C ASP A 202 -20.11 15.45 13.22
N MET A 203 -21.08 16.25 12.75
CA MET A 203 -21.71 17.28 13.57
C MET A 203 -22.57 16.70 14.70
N GLN A 204 -23.04 15.46 14.56
CA GLN A 204 -23.88 14.76 15.55
C GLN A 204 -23.19 14.62 16.92
N VAL A 205 -21.87 14.61 16.94
CA VAL A 205 -21.07 14.58 18.18
C VAL A 205 -21.41 15.77 19.09
N PHE A 206 -21.57 16.96 18.52
CA PHE A 206 -21.88 18.18 19.26
C PHE A 206 -23.33 18.25 19.75
N GLU A 207 -24.22 17.45 19.16
CA GLU A 207 -25.61 17.33 19.64
C GLU A 207 -25.69 16.46 20.91
N LYS A 208 -24.85 15.42 20.98
CA LYS A 208 -24.80 14.48 22.12
C LYS A 208 -23.99 15.02 23.31
N HIS A 209 -22.91 15.77 23.05
CA HIS A 209 -21.98 16.23 24.10
C HIS A 209 -21.95 17.76 24.22
N SER A 210 -22.12 18.26 25.45
CA SER A 210 -22.14 19.70 25.72
C SER A 210 -20.75 20.36 25.72
N ASP A 211 -19.70 19.59 26.01
CA ASP A 211 -18.31 20.08 26.15
C ASP A 211 -17.35 19.12 25.45
N VAL A 212 -16.74 19.57 24.36
CA VAL A 212 -15.89 18.74 23.51
C VAL A 212 -14.49 19.35 23.44
N GLN A 213 -13.47 18.58 23.82
CA GLN A 213 -12.07 18.98 23.82
C GLN A 213 -11.30 18.27 22.71
N ILE A 214 -10.77 19.06 21.76
CA ILE A 214 -9.90 18.55 20.69
C ILE A 214 -8.45 18.71 21.13
N ARG A 215 -7.71 17.59 21.18
CA ARG A 215 -6.36 17.52 21.74
C ARG A 215 -5.38 16.87 20.78
N ASN A 216 -4.28 17.58 20.51
CA ASN A 216 -3.13 17.11 19.72
C ASN A 216 -1.85 16.96 20.59
N ASP A 217 -1.98 17.12 21.89
CA ASP A 217 -0.91 17.05 22.89
C ASP A 217 -0.86 15.69 23.59
N LEU A 218 -1.58 14.69 23.09
CA LEU A 218 -1.62 13.36 23.68
C LEU A 218 -0.73 12.38 22.90
N ILE A 219 0.11 11.64 23.62
CA ILE A 219 0.88 10.50 23.11
C ILE A 219 0.06 9.24 23.37
N ASP A 220 -0.18 8.48 22.31
CA ASP A 220 -0.77 7.14 22.40
C ASP A 220 0.28 6.14 22.84
N CYS A 221 0.16 5.68 24.09
CA CYS A 221 1.05 4.69 24.68
C CYS A 221 0.72 3.25 24.25
N GLN A 222 -0.47 3.03 23.67
CA GLN A 222 -1.01 1.70 23.35
C GLN A 222 -0.97 0.73 24.54
N ILE A 223 -1.40 1.25 25.68
CA ILE A 223 -1.74 0.49 26.87
C ILE A 223 -3.24 0.63 27.01
N ASP A 224 -3.98 -0.43 26.68
CA ASP A 224 -5.43 -0.43 26.68
C ASP A 224 -5.95 -1.39 27.74
N ILE A 225 -6.94 -0.95 28.49
CA ILE A 225 -7.69 -1.81 29.40
C ILE A 225 -8.97 -2.18 28.68
N CYS A 226 -9.11 -3.46 28.38
CA CYS A 226 -10.18 -4.00 27.55
C CYS A 226 -11.11 -4.88 28.38
N SER A 227 -12.40 -4.83 28.07
CA SER A 227 -13.36 -5.80 28.55
C SER A 227 -13.27 -7.11 27.76
N VAL A 228 -13.85 -8.18 28.31
CA VAL A 228 -13.95 -9.50 27.68
C VAL A 228 -14.73 -9.46 26.35
N GLU A 229 -15.53 -8.41 26.11
CA GLU A 229 -16.30 -8.25 24.87
C GLU A 229 -15.40 -7.89 23.67
N VAL A 230 -14.23 -7.28 23.91
CA VAL A 230 -13.36 -6.79 22.83
C VAL A 230 -12.92 -7.91 21.89
N PRO A 231 -12.35 -9.04 22.35
CA PRO A 231 -12.01 -10.15 21.45
C PRO A 231 -13.20 -10.67 20.62
N ALA A 232 -14.39 -10.78 21.21
CA ALA A 232 -15.60 -11.22 20.49
C ALA A 232 -16.00 -10.23 19.39
N LEU A 233 -15.87 -8.91 19.62
CA LEU A 233 -16.12 -7.90 18.60
C LEU A 233 -15.16 -8.01 17.41
N PHE A 234 -13.92 -8.43 17.64
CA PHE A 234 -12.96 -8.70 16.56
C PHE A 234 -13.32 -9.98 15.78
N THR A 235 -13.95 -10.96 16.42
CA THR A 235 -14.45 -12.18 15.76
C THR A 235 -15.66 -11.88 14.89
N GLU A 236 -16.59 -11.03 15.36
CA GLU A 236 -17.76 -10.60 14.59
C GLU A 236 -17.37 -9.70 13.40
N ASN A 237 -16.43 -8.78 13.61
CA ASN A 237 -15.99 -7.83 12.59
C ASN A 237 -14.60 -8.22 12.06
N PHE A 238 -14.58 -9.05 11.01
CA PHE A 238 -13.34 -9.56 10.41
C PHE A 238 -12.46 -8.46 9.75
N ASP A 239 -13.05 -7.33 9.41
CA ASP A 239 -12.32 -6.25 8.74
C ASP A 239 -11.37 -5.48 9.69
N TYR A 240 -11.54 -5.61 11.01
CA TYR A 240 -10.66 -4.95 11.97
C TYR A 240 -9.30 -5.65 12.05
N GLN A 241 -8.25 -5.00 11.55
CA GLN A 241 -6.87 -5.50 11.62
C GLN A 241 -6.07 -4.76 12.69
N ASP A 242 -6.19 -3.43 12.72
CA ASP A 242 -5.51 -2.55 13.67
C ASP A 242 -6.45 -2.07 14.79
N ILE A 243 -5.93 -2.03 16.02
CA ILE A 243 -6.69 -1.58 17.20
C ILE A 243 -7.08 -0.11 17.14
N ARG A 244 -6.30 0.74 16.46
CA ARG A 244 -6.55 2.19 16.39
C ARG A 244 -7.29 2.59 15.13
N LYS A 245 -6.73 2.25 13.97
CA LYS A 245 -7.24 2.70 12.68
C LYS A 245 -8.60 2.09 12.35
N ASP A 246 -8.81 0.83 12.74
CA ASP A 246 -10.01 0.11 12.33
C ASP A 246 -10.98 -0.03 13.50
N PHE A 247 -10.51 -0.56 14.64
CA PHE A 247 -11.39 -0.85 15.77
C PHE A 247 -11.93 0.41 16.46
N VAL A 248 -11.06 1.33 16.90
CA VAL A 248 -11.52 2.60 17.52
C VAL A 248 -12.36 3.40 16.53
N TYR A 249 -11.89 3.59 15.30
CA TYR A 249 -12.66 4.31 14.27
C TYR A 249 -14.01 3.65 13.99
N GLY A 250 -14.04 2.33 13.86
CA GLY A 250 -15.23 1.54 13.59
C GLY A 250 -16.26 1.66 14.69
N ILE A 251 -15.85 1.60 15.96
CA ILE A 251 -16.77 1.78 17.11
C ILE A 251 -17.32 3.20 17.17
N LEU A 252 -16.49 4.21 16.92
CA LEU A 252 -16.92 5.61 16.99
C LEU A 252 -17.83 6.01 15.83
N THR A 253 -17.69 5.37 14.67
CA THR A 253 -18.53 5.60 13.49
C THR A 253 -19.81 4.76 13.51
N SER A 254 -19.80 3.61 14.18
CA SER A 254 -20.94 2.67 14.19
C SER A 254 -21.97 3.04 15.26
N ASP A 255 -23.05 3.69 14.85
CA ASP A 255 -24.19 3.97 15.75
C ASP A 255 -24.90 2.70 16.26
N LEU A 256 -24.76 1.56 15.56
CA LEU A 256 -25.51 0.33 15.86
C LEU A 256 -25.05 -0.37 17.14
N LEU A 257 -23.74 -0.34 17.45
CA LEU A 257 -23.17 -1.07 18.58
C LEU A 257 -23.38 -0.35 19.92
N GLY A 258 -23.46 0.99 19.89
CA GLY A 258 -23.63 1.83 21.09
C GLY A 258 -22.57 1.61 22.18
N LYS A 259 -21.36 1.16 21.80
CA LYS A 259 -20.25 0.90 22.71
C LYS A 259 -19.40 2.15 22.87
N THR A 260 -18.93 2.41 24.09
CA THR A 260 -18.20 3.62 24.44
C THR A 260 -16.75 3.30 24.77
N ILE A 261 -15.85 4.16 24.30
CA ILE A 261 -14.41 4.08 24.56
C ILE A 261 -14.02 5.30 25.37
N TYR A 262 -13.22 5.11 26.40
CA TYR A 262 -12.75 6.21 27.23
C TYR A 262 -11.25 6.40 27.14
N CYS A 263 -10.78 7.61 27.43
CA CYS A 263 -9.37 7.90 27.62
C CYS A 263 -9.06 8.19 29.10
N HIS A 264 -7.90 7.76 29.56
CA HIS A 264 -7.34 8.14 30.85
C HIS A 264 -6.02 8.87 30.63
N MET A 265 -6.00 10.15 31.02
CA MET A 265 -4.87 11.04 30.78
C MET A 265 -3.88 11.00 31.95
N VAL A 266 -2.61 10.75 31.65
CA VAL A 266 -1.54 10.70 32.66
C VAL A 266 -0.59 11.89 32.53
N LYS A 267 -0.41 12.62 33.63
CA LYS A 267 0.44 13.83 33.69
C LYS A 267 1.82 13.57 34.25
N ASP A 268 1.92 12.85 35.36
CA ASP A 268 3.16 12.81 36.16
C ASP A 268 4.10 11.64 35.80
N ALA A 269 3.58 10.56 35.22
CA ALA A 269 4.36 9.37 34.87
C ALA A 269 4.74 9.35 33.38
N TYR A 270 5.84 8.69 33.04
CA TYR A 270 6.32 8.48 31.67
C TYR A 270 5.66 7.25 31.06
N ALA A 271 5.26 7.37 29.79
CA ALA A 271 4.89 6.22 28.98
C ALA A 271 5.12 6.52 27.50
N ALA A 272 5.85 5.64 26.83
CA ALA A 272 6.12 5.71 25.41
C ALA A 272 6.33 4.31 24.83
N ARG A 273 6.17 4.20 23.51
CA ARG A 273 6.32 2.95 22.76
C ARG A 273 7.44 3.07 21.72
N VAL A 274 8.23 2.02 21.55
CA VAL A 274 9.33 1.96 20.58
C VAL A 274 8.82 1.48 19.21
N ARG A 275 8.21 2.38 18.44
CA ARG A 275 7.62 2.05 17.13
C ARG A 275 8.59 2.27 15.95
N SER A 276 9.46 3.26 16.01
CA SER A 276 10.42 3.63 14.97
C SER A 276 11.83 3.85 15.53
N LEU A 277 12.83 3.90 14.65
CA LEU A 277 14.22 4.20 15.02
C LEU A 277 14.36 5.58 15.71
N GLN A 278 13.50 6.55 15.35
CA GLN A 278 13.47 7.86 16.00
C GLN A 278 12.97 7.74 17.45
N THR A 279 11.89 6.99 17.68
CA THR A 279 11.40 6.74 19.03
C THR A 279 12.38 5.89 19.85
N TYR A 280 13.10 4.97 19.22
CA TYR A 280 14.16 4.19 19.87
C TYR A 280 15.27 5.11 20.41
N ASP A 281 15.74 6.07 19.61
CA ASP A 281 16.73 7.07 20.02
C ASP A 281 16.18 7.98 21.15
N ALA A 282 14.95 8.47 21.00
CA ALA A 282 14.32 9.34 21.98
C ALA A 282 14.11 8.66 23.34
N ILE A 283 13.53 7.45 23.33
CA ILE A 283 13.23 6.68 24.55
C ILE A 283 14.52 6.24 25.23
N SER A 284 15.54 5.83 24.47
CA SER A 284 16.86 5.53 25.05
C SER A 284 17.42 6.72 25.84
N LYS A 285 17.35 7.92 25.28
CA LYS A 285 17.82 9.14 25.95
C LYS A 285 16.97 9.49 27.16
N ASP A 286 15.66 9.25 27.11
CA ASP A 286 14.75 9.48 28.23
C ASP A 286 15.03 8.51 29.40
N ILE A 287 15.31 7.23 29.10
CA ILE A 287 15.74 6.22 30.09
C ILE A 287 17.07 6.62 30.74
N LEU A 288 18.09 6.95 29.94
CA LEU A 288 19.39 7.42 30.46
C LEU A 288 19.24 8.68 31.32
N SER A 289 18.30 9.54 30.95
CA SER A 289 17.96 10.76 31.70
C SER A 289 17.07 10.51 32.93
N ARG A 290 16.73 9.25 33.24
CA ARG A 290 15.92 8.80 34.38
C ARG A 290 14.46 9.27 34.38
N TRP A 291 13.87 9.53 33.22
CA TRP A 291 12.43 9.84 33.13
C TRP A 291 11.56 8.65 33.51
N THR A 292 12.07 7.43 33.37
CA THR A 292 11.38 6.16 33.59
C THR A 292 11.59 5.56 35.00
N TYR A 293 12.12 6.33 35.96
CA TYR A 293 12.37 5.83 37.31
C TYR A 293 11.09 5.20 37.92
N PRO A 294 11.14 3.98 38.50
CA PRO A 294 12.31 3.20 38.93
C PRO A 294 12.93 2.26 37.88
N ILE A 295 12.36 2.19 36.66
CA ILE A 295 12.83 1.32 35.57
C ILE A 295 13.98 2.01 34.84
N VAL A 296 15.17 1.89 35.41
CA VAL A 296 16.42 2.52 34.95
C VAL A 296 17.56 1.50 35.00
N PRO A 297 18.64 1.68 34.20
CA PRO A 297 19.71 0.67 34.11
C PRO A 297 20.40 0.36 35.45
N ASP A 298 20.55 1.36 36.34
CA ASP A 298 21.16 1.20 37.66
C ASP A 298 20.29 0.40 38.66
N SER A 299 19.02 0.17 38.33
CA SER A 299 18.16 -0.77 39.07
C SER A 299 18.49 -2.23 38.76
N ASN A 300 19.35 -2.52 37.77
CA ASN A 300 19.78 -3.86 37.37
C ASN A 300 18.58 -4.81 37.16
N LEU A 301 17.80 -4.52 36.12
CA LEU A 301 16.54 -5.22 35.83
C LEU A 301 16.78 -6.71 35.53
N GLN A 302 17.86 -7.06 34.83
CA GLN A 302 18.17 -8.47 34.58
C GLN A 302 19.14 -9.03 35.62
N GLU A 303 19.07 -10.35 35.83
CA GLU A 303 20.00 -11.05 36.69
C GLU A 303 21.37 -11.14 36.03
N GLY A 304 22.36 -10.51 36.67
CA GLY A 304 23.72 -10.40 36.15
C GLY A 304 24.10 -8.99 35.69
N ASP A 305 23.14 -8.07 35.62
CA ASP A 305 23.42 -6.66 35.37
C ASP A 305 24.08 -6.03 36.61
N SER A 306 25.13 -5.23 36.38
CA SER A 306 25.88 -4.58 37.46
C SER A 306 26.20 -3.12 37.16
N TYR A 307 25.21 -2.37 36.68
CA TYR A 307 25.35 -0.96 36.35
C TYR A 307 25.45 -0.08 37.60
N GLU A 308 26.47 0.77 37.60
CA GLU A 308 26.66 1.86 38.56
C GLU A 308 26.40 3.21 37.88
N TYR A 309 25.70 4.10 38.60
CA TYR A 309 25.42 5.44 38.13
C TYR A 309 26.50 6.44 38.53
N MET A 310 26.98 7.21 37.56
CA MET A 310 27.95 8.29 37.74
C MET A 310 27.37 9.64 37.28
N ARG A 311 27.98 10.73 37.76
CA ARG A 311 27.61 12.10 37.35
C ARG A 311 27.77 12.27 35.84
N GLY A 312 26.91 13.08 35.23
CA GLY A 312 26.82 13.23 33.78
C GLY A 312 25.91 12.20 33.11
N GLN A 313 25.06 11.49 33.88
CA GLN A 313 24.19 10.44 33.36
C GLN A 313 24.98 9.32 32.69
N ILE A 314 26.11 8.95 33.32
CA ILE A 314 27.00 7.90 32.85
C ILE A 314 26.67 6.63 33.62
N TYR A 315 26.47 5.52 32.90
CA TYR A 315 26.21 4.21 33.47
C TYR A 315 27.35 3.28 33.10
N LYS A 316 27.95 2.62 34.09
CA LYS A 316 29.10 1.74 33.89
C LYS A 316 28.84 0.40 34.57
N GLU A 317 29.00 -0.68 33.81
CA GLU A 317 28.95 -2.03 34.36
C GLU A 317 30.31 -2.46 34.96
N GLN A 318 30.33 -3.53 35.76
CA GLN A 318 31.59 -4.11 36.26
C GLN A 318 32.44 -4.70 35.11
N ASP A 319 33.75 -4.86 35.34
CA ASP A 319 34.71 -5.40 34.37
C ASP A 319 34.90 -4.59 33.06
N VAL A 320 34.78 -3.26 33.14
CA VAL A 320 35.08 -2.36 32.01
C VAL A 320 36.48 -1.76 32.16
N SER A 321 37.32 -1.94 31.13
CA SER A 321 38.66 -1.38 31.06
C SER A 321 38.65 -0.04 30.31
N LEU A 322 39.02 1.02 31.02
CA LEU A 322 39.06 2.38 30.49
C LEU A 322 40.49 2.88 30.45
N SER A 323 40.96 3.32 29.28
CA SER A 323 42.24 4.02 29.18
C SER A 323 42.21 5.41 29.84
N ARG A 324 43.36 5.88 30.33
CA ARG A 324 43.49 7.16 31.05
C ARG A 324 43.19 8.39 30.20
N SER A 325 43.38 8.32 28.88
CA SER A 325 43.14 9.42 27.95
C SER A 325 41.73 9.43 27.36
N CYS A 326 40.87 8.49 27.75
CA CYS A 326 39.50 8.43 27.27
C CYS A 326 38.65 9.55 27.88
N VAL A 327 37.82 10.19 27.05
CA VAL A 327 36.87 11.22 27.46
C VAL A 327 35.45 10.69 27.30
N LEU A 328 34.80 10.42 28.43
CA LEU A 328 33.37 10.10 28.49
C LEU A 328 32.58 11.40 28.66
N GLY A 329 31.68 11.67 27.72
CA GLY A 329 30.74 12.78 27.79
C GLY A 329 29.46 12.43 28.55
N GLU A 330 28.41 13.21 28.32
CA GLU A 330 27.11 13.01 28.94
C GLU A 330 26.31 11.88 28.29
N LYS A 331 25.41 11.26 29.07
CA LYS A 331 24.44 10.24 28.61
C LYS A 331 25.13 9.06 27.91
N VAL A 332 26.08 8.45 28.60
CA VAL A 332 26.84 7.30 28.10
C VAL A 332 26.50 6.07 28.93
N LEU A 333 26.26 4.95 28.28
CA LEU A 333 26.11 3.66 28.96
C LEU A 333 27.15 2.69 28.42
N ILE A 334 27.85 1.97 29.30
CA ILE A 334 28.90 1.02 28.95
C ILE A 334 28.62 -0.34 29.61
N GLY A 335 28.46 -1.38 28.79
CA GLY A 335 28.28 -2.75 29.23
C GLY A 335 29.59 -3.47 29.63
N ALA A 336 29.45 -4.57 30.36
CA ALA A 336 30.54 -5.35 30.93
C ALA A 336 31.50 -5.94 29.89
N GLY A 337 32.77 -6.08 30.28
CA GLY A 337 33.81 -6.65 29.43
C GLY A 337 34.18 -5.79 28.22
N THR A 338 33.79 -4.51 28.23
CA THR A 338 34.12 -3.56 27.17
C THR A 338 35.52 -2.98 27.40
N GLU A 339 36.31 -2.94 26.31
CA GLU A 339 37.66 -2.39 26.30
C GLU A 339 37.71 -1.09 25.51
N ILE A 340 38.16 -0.01 26.16
CA ILE A 340 38.24 1.32 25.54
C ILE A 340 39.68 1.80 25.52
N ALA A 341 40.24 1.95 24.32
CA ALA A 341 41.62 2.37 24.07
C ALA A 341 41.85 3.89 24.29
N GLU A 342 43.06 4.34 23.93
CA GLU A 342 43.51 5.72 24.11
C GLU A 342 42.82 6.73 23.18
N ASN A 343 42.62 7.96 23.69
CA ASN A 343 42.07 9.11 22.95
C ASN A 343 40.67 8.89 22.37
N VAL A 344 39.87 8.00 22.95
CA VAL A 344 38.48 7.78 22.54
C VAL A 344 37.57 8.84 23.16
N LYS A 345 36.66 9.39 22.35
CA LYS A 345 35.63 10.35 22.79
C LYS A 345 34.24 9.78 22.55
N ILE A 346 33.43 9.68 23.61
CA ILE A 346 32.10 9.06 23.57
C ILE A 346 31.06 10.04 24.12
N THR A 347 30.01 10.35 23.36
CA THR A 347 28.93 11.26 23.77
C THR A 347 27.56 10.70 23.38
N ASN A 348 26.55 10.83 24.26
CA ASN A 348 25.15 10.45 24.00
C ASN A 348 24.97 9.04 23.41
N SER A 349 25.80 8.07 23.80
CA SER A 349 25.88 6.77 23.13
C SER A 349 25.66 5.62 24.12
N VAL A 350 25.08 4.53 23.62
CA VAL A 350 24.87 3.29 24.37
C VAL A 350 25.80 2.24 23.80
N ILE A 351 26.60 1.62 24.66
CA ILE A 351 27.58 0.61 24.30
C ILE A 351 27.22 -0.70 25.00
N GLY A 352 27.08 -1.76 24.20
CA GLY A 352 26.80 -3.13 24.60
C GLY A 352 27.91 -3.76 25.41
N ARG A 353 27.79 -5.08 25.60
CA ARG A 353 28.75 -5.91 26.33
C ARG A 353 29.82 -6.46 25.38
N ARG A 354 31.02 -6.67 25.92
CA ARG A 354 32.16 -7.27 25.21
C ARG A 354 32.54 -6.51 23.93
N VAL A 355 32.42 -5.19 23.96
CA VAL A 355 32.77 -4.32 22.83
C VAL A 355 34.25 -3.96 22.92
N SER A 356 34.96 -3.99 21.79
CA SER A 356 36.37 -3.57 21.71
C SER A 356 36.47 -2.28 20.89
N ILE A 357 36.94 -1.19 21.51
CA ILE A 357 37.08 0.12 20.88
C ILE A 357 38.55 0.49 20.76
N GLY A 358 39.02 0.62 19.52
CA GLY A 358 40.38 1.00 19.15
C GLY A 358 40.73 2.47 19.43
N PRO A 359 42.01 2.85 19.26
CA PRO A 359 42.49 4.19 19.60
C PRO A 359 42.00 5.25 18.62
N ASN A 360 41.91 6.50 19.10
CA ASN A 360 41.50 7.70 18.34
C ASN A 360 40.10 7.60 17.71
N VAL A 361 39.18 6.86 18.33
CA VAL A 361 37.79 6.72 17.86
C VAL A 361 36.90 7.84 18.42
N THR A 362 36.00 8.35 17.60
CA THR A 362 34.97 9.31 18.02
C THR A 362 33.57 8.75 17.82
N ILE A 363 32.76 8.77 18.88
CA ILE A 363 31.41 8.19 18.90
C ILE A 363 30.44 9.25 19.42
N ASP A 364 29.50 9.68 18.58
CA ASP A 364 28.46 10.63 18.96
C ASP A 364 27.06 10.14 18.60
N GLY A 365 26.22 9.94 19.61
CA GLY A 365 24.82 9.54 19.42
C GLY A 365 24.62 8.14 18.86
N ALA A 366 25.60 7.23 18.99
CA ALA A 366 25.54 5.90 18.40
C ALA A 366 25.01 4.85 19.38
N TYR A 367 24.37 3.82 18.82
CA TYR A 367 23.91 2.64 19.55
C TYR A 367 24.71 1.45 19.09
N ILE A 368 25.56 0.93 19.97
CA ILE A 368 26.47 -0.17 19.69
C ILE A 368 26.03 -1.35 20.54
N TRP A 369 25.71 -2.47 19.92
CA TRP A 369 25.27 -3.66 20.64
C TRP A 369 26.45 -4.60 20.97
N ASP A 370 26.15 -5.83 21.34
CA ASP A 370 27.11 -6.74 21.96
C ASP A 370 28.12 -7.30 20.94
N GLY A 371 29.36 -7.49 21.39
CA GLY A 371 30.41 -8.14 20.59
C GLY A 371 30.92 -7.33 19.38
N VAL A 372 30.63 -6.03 19.33
CA VAL A 372 31.10 -5.15 18.25
C VAL A 372 32.60 -4.84 18.43
N THR A 373 33.35 -4.87 17.32
CA THR A 373 34.77 -4.49 17.29
C THR A 373 34.96 -3.27 16.40
N ILE A 374 35.54 -2.21 16.94
CA ILE A 374 35.80 -0.95 16.24
C ILE A 374 37.30 -0.72 16.22
N ASN A 375 37.93 -0.77 15.04
CA ASN A 375 39.36 -0.54 14.89
C ASN A 375 39.72 0.96 14.92
N ALA A 376 41.02 1.26 14.78
CA ALA A 376 41.56 2.60 15.00
C ALA A 376 41.02 3.66 14.01
N ASN A 377 41.01 4.92 14.48
CA ASN A 377 40.68 6.11 13.68
C ASN A 377 39.28 6.10 13.05
N CYS A 378 38.31 5.43 13.69
CA CYS A 378 36.92 5.43 13.23
C CYS A 378 36.14 6.63 13.76
N SER A 379 35.17 7.10 12.97
CA SER A 379 34.22 8.14 13.36
C SER A 379 32.80 7.67 13.15
N ILE A 380 32.01 7.63 14.22
CA ILE A 380 30.65 7.09 14.22
C ILE A 380 29.69 8.17 14.71
N SER A 381 28.68 8.48 13.90
CA SER A 381 27.69 9.51 14.20
C SER A 381 26.27 8.98 14.01
N ARG A 382 25.43 9.05 15.06
CA ARG A 382 23.98 8.74 15.04
C ARG A 382 23.63 7.49 14.23
N SER A 383 24.32 6.38 14.47
CA SER A 383 24.13 5.12 13.76
C SER A 383 23.87 3.98 14.75
N ILE A 384 23.26 2.91 14.25
CA ILE A 384 23.00 1.69 15.01
C ILE A 384 23.90 0.59 14.46
N LEU A 385 24.71 0.00 15.34
CA LEU A 385 25.56 -1.16 15.09
C LEU A 385 24.99 -2.32 15.89
N THR A 386 24.50 -3.35 15.19
CA THR A 386 23.97 -4.55 15.86
C THR A 386 25.09 -5.51 16.26
N ASN A 387 24.73 -6.70 16.74
CA ASN A 387 25.70 -7.63 17.32
C ASN A 387 26.76 -8.09 16.30
N ASN A 388 27.98 -8.32 16.79
CA ASN A 388 29.12 -8.86 16.05
C ASN A 388 29.55 -8.05 14.80
N VAL A 389 29.21 -6.76 14.72
CA VAL A 389 29.70 -5.91 13.64
C VAL A 389 31.19 -5.62 13.83
N VAL A 390 31.95 -5.67 12.73
CA VAL A 390 33.39 -5.34 12.74
C VAL A 390 33.65 -4.16 11.81
N LEU A 391 34.18 -3.07 12.38
CA LEU A 391 34.65 -1.91 11.64
C LEU A 391 36.17 -1.93 11.56
N GLU A 392 36.70 -2.00 10.34
CA GLU A 392 38.13 -1.90 10.08
C GLU A 392 38.66 -0.47 10.22
N GLU A 393 39.96 -0.27 10.04
CA GLU A 393 40.63 1.02 10.26
C GLU A 393 40.13 2.12 9.31
N ASN A 394 40.10 3.35 9.83
CA ASN A 394 39.73 4.58 9.08
C ASN A 394 38.31 4.55 8.47
N VAL A 395 37.35 3.92 9.14
CA VAL A 395 35.96 3.89 8.70
C VAL A 395 35.17 5.08 9.24
N ILE A 396 34.39 5.72 8.37
CA ILE A 396 33.51 6.85 8.74
C ILE A 396 32.06 6.43 8.53
N VAL A 397 31.31 6.36 9.63
CA VAL A 397 29.88 6.06 9.65
C VAL A 397 29.09 7.34 9.90
N ASN A 398 28.35 7.76 8.87
CA ASN A 398 27.52 8.94 8.91
C ASN A 398 26.17 8.70 9.60
N LYS A 399 25.46 9.80 9.87
CA LYS A 399 24.14 9.78 10.53
C LYS A 399 23.12 8.88 9.83
N GLY A 400 22.35 8.15 10.63
CA GLY A 400 21.25 7.31 10.17
C GLY A 400 21.69 5.99 9.53
N CYS A 401 22.99 5.66 9.56
CA CYS A 401 23.43 4.35 9.11
C CYS A 401 22.95 3.24 10.05
N LEU A 402 22.53 2.13 9.45
CA LEU A 402 22.11 0.94 10.15
C LEU A 402 22.92 -0.24 9.63
N LEU A 403 23.75 -0.82 10.49
CA LEU A 403 24.57 -1.99 10.19
C LEU A 403 24.00 -3.19 10.95
N THR A 404 23.49 -4.18 10.22
CA THR A 404 22.91 -5.38 10.84
C THR A 404 23.98 -6.43 11.18
N TYR A 405 23.52 -7.58 11.65
CA TYR A 405 24.31 -8.63 12.28
C TYR A 405 25.41 -9.16 11.37
N ASP A 406 26.58 -9.40 11.97
CA ASP A 406 27.76 -10.00 11.33
C ASP A 406 28.29 -9.23 10.10
N VAL A 407 27.97 -7.93 9.97
CA VAL A 407 28.49 -7.08 8.89
C VAL A 407 29.93 -6.66 9.19
N ILE A 408 30.82 -6.87 8.21
CA ILE A 408 32.21 -6.43 8.25
C ILE A 408 32.41 -5.31 7.23
N ILE A 409 32.92 -4.17 7.70
CA ILE A 409 33.25 -3.04 6.83
C ILE A 409 34.76 -2.96 6.65
N GLY A 410 35.21 -3.04 5.40
CA GLY A 410 36.62 -2.93 5.04
C GLY A 410 37.25 -1.57 5.36
N PRO A 411 38.59 -1.49 5.36
CA PRO A 411 39.31 -0.29 5.77
C PRO A 411 39.15 0.87 4.79
N ASN A 412 39.21 2.10 5.28
CA ASN A 412 39.12 3.35 4.52
C ASN A 412 37.77 3.57 3.78
N ILE A 413 36.67 3.04 4.30
CA ILE A 413 35.33 3.20 3.72
C ILE A 413 34.55 4.30 4.44
N THR A 414 33.90 5.18 3.67
CA THR A 414 32.94 6.16 4.20
C THR A 414 31.53 5.79 3.77
N LEU A 415 30.64 5.55 4.74
CA LEU A 415 29.25 5.23 4.45
C LEU A 415 28.41 6.50 4.27
N PRO A 416 27.55 6.58 3.24
CA PRO A 416 26.64 7.71 3.09
C PRO A 416 25.56 7.71 4.20
N PRO A 417 24.97 8.88 4.53
CA PRO A 417 23.92 8.97 5.53
C PRO A 417 22.69 8.15 5.14
N TYR A 418 22.01 7.57 6.14
CA TYR A 418 20.82 6.72 5.98
C TYR A 418 21.03 5.40 5.23
N THR A 419 22.27 4.93 5.11
CA THR A 419 22.57 3.63 4.50
C THR A 419 22.17 2.48 5.42
N LYS A 420 21.40 1.52 4.91
CA LYS A 420 21.09 0.26 5.59
C LYS A 420 21.91 -0.87 4.96
N LEU A 421 22.75 -1.54 5.73
CA LEU A 421 23.53 -2.69 5.26
C LEU A 421 23.03 -3.95 5.97
N THR A 422 22.78 -4.99 5.17
CA THR A 422 22.35 -6.31 5.66
C THR A 422 23.25 -7.42 5.13
N SER A 423 23.48 -8.44 5.96
CA SER A 423 24.20 -9.65 5.60
C SER A 423 23.33 -10.62 4.79
N HIS A 424 22.00 -10.52 4.93
CA HIS A 424 21.05 -11.28 4.14
C HIS A 424 21.08 -10.84 2.68
N LYS A 425 21.16 -11.81 1.75
CA LYS A 425 20.91 -11.52 0.33
C LYS A 425 19.45 -11.10 0.22
N GLN A 426 19.19 -9.93 -0.34
CA GLN A 426 17.83 -9.61 -0.76
C GLN A 426 17.44 -10.61 -1.84
N THR A 427 16.60 -11.60 -1.50
CA THR A 427 15.78 -12.28 -2.48
C THR A 427 14.86 -11.22 -3.06
N SER A 428 15.18 -10.74 -4.25
CA SER A 428 14.20 -10.06 -5.08
C SER A 428 13.08 -11.07 -5.33
N GLU A 429 11.97 -10.93 -4.59
CA GLU A 429 10.73 -11.66 -4.85
C GLU A 429 10.19 -11.20 -6.20
N ASN A 430 10.66 -11.88 -7.24
CA ASN A 430 10.16 -11.97 -8.61
C ASN A 430 10.92 -13.13 -9.29
N ASP A 431 10.85 -14.34 -8.72
CA ASP A 431 11.04 -15.56 -9.50
C ASP A 431 10.43 -16.75 -8.73
N ASP A 432 9.22 -17.13 -9.14
CA ASP A 432 8.63 -18.43 -8.80
C ASP A 432 9.36 -19.51 -9.60
N GLY A 433 9.98 -20.48 -8.90
CA GLY A 433 10.32 -21.78 -9.47
C GLY A 433 11.80 -22.17 -9.41
N ASP A 434 12.24 -22.74 -8.30
CA ASP A 434 12.66 -24.15 -8.19
C ASP A 434 13.40 -24.38 -6.87
N ILE A 435 12.88 -25.33 -6.07
CA ILE A 435 13.56 -25.87 -4.91
C ILE A 435 14.39 -27.05 -5.38
N SER A 436 15.70 -26.97 -5.23
CA SER A 436 16.55 -28.16 -5.10
C SER A 436 17.62 -27.92 -4.05
N GLU A 437 17.58 -28.74 -3.01
CA GLU A 437 18.58 -28.83 -1.94
C GLU A 437 19.90 -29.45 -2.44
N GLU A 438 20.94 -29.23 -1.63
CA GLU A 438 22.27 -29.86 -1.58
C GLU A 438 23.40 -29.24 -2.43
N ASP A 439 24.33 -28.53 -1.76
CA ASP A 439 25.65 -29.11 -1.47
C ASP A 439 26.53 -28.17 -0.60
N GLU A 440 27.03 -28.70 0.52
CA GLU A 440 28.17 -28.16 1.27
C GLU A 440 29.46 -28.32 0.44
N SER A 441 30.18 -27.23 0.20
CA SER A 441 31.65 -27.25 0.27
C SER A 441 32.23 -25.85 0.40
N GLY A 442 33.09 -25.67 1.40
CA GLY A 442 33.74 -24.41 1.70
C GLY A 442 34.65 -23.93 0.57
N ASN A 443 34.53 -22.64 0.26
CA ASN A 443 35.66 -21.89 -0.27
C ASN A 443 35.55 -20.42 0.15
N GLN A 444 36.49 -20.00 0.99
CA GLN A 444 36.73 -18.62 1.34
C GLN A 444 37.11 -17.85 0.06
N LYS A 445 36.25 -16.93 -0.37
CA LYS A 445 36.64 -15.85 -1.27
C LYS A 445 36.04 -14.54 -0.79
N ALA A 446 36.92 -13.70 -0.28
CA ALA A 446 36.70 -12.28 -0.10
C ALA A 446 36.18 -11.68 -1.41
N ALA A 447 34.98 -11.09 -1.36
CA ALA A 447 34.39 -10.43 -2.51
C ALA A 447 34.62 -8.92 -2.35
N SER A 448 35.68 -8.43 -2.99
CA SER A 448 35.80 -7.03 -3.40
C SER A 448 34.73 -6.76 -4.46
N PHE A 449 33.83 -5.80 -4.22
CA PHE A 449 32.88 -5.36 -5.23
C PHE A 449 33.12 -3.92 -5.65
N ASP A 450 33.35 -3.77 -6.96
CA ASP A 450 33.51 -2.53 -7.70
C ASP A 450 32.23 -1.69 -7.70
N ILE A 451 32.41 -0.40 -7.45
CA ILE A 451 31.39 0.64 -7.47
C ILE A 451 31.16 1.05 -8.92
N SER A 452 30.27 0.36 -9.62
CA SER A 452 29.62 0.88 -10.83
C SER A 452 28.47 -0.03 -11.25
N ASN A 453 27.31 0.13 -10.60
CA ASN A 453 25.97 -0.01 -11.17
C ASN A 453 24.93 0.17 -10.05
N LEU A 454 24.53 1.43 -9.82
CA LEU A 454 23.29 1.73 -9.13
C LEU A 454 22.13 1.29 -10.04
N SER A 455 21.36 0.29 -9.62
CA SER A 455 19.95 0.18 -10.02
C SER A 455 19.09 0.62 -8.84
N LEU A 456 18.47 1.79 -8.99
CA LEU A 456 17.31 2.20 -8.24
C LEU A 456 16.20 1.17 -8.50
N THR A 457 15.80 0.43 -7.48
CA THR A 457 14.58 -0.38 -7.53
C THR A 457 13.52 0.35 -6.72
N ASP A 458 12.84 1.27 -7.40
CA ASP A 458 11.48 1.64 -7.06
C ASP A 458 10.58 0.51 -7.55
N ASN A 459 10.14 -0.37 -6.64
CA ASN A 459 9.04 -1.27 -6.93
C ASN A 459 7.75 -0.59 -6.48
N GLU A 460 7.12 0.07 -7.44
CA GLU A 460 5.71 0.44 -7.42
C GLU A 460 4.87 -0.84 -7.31
N SER A 461 4.09 -0.93 -6.24
CA SER A 461 2.90 -1.78 -6.21
C SER A 461 1.73 -0.93 -6.69
N SER A 462 1.08 -1.43 -7.74
CA SER A 462 -0.07 -0.85 -8.41
C SER A 462 -1.22 -0.60 -7.44
N ALA A 463 -1.42 0.65 -7.04
CA ALA A 463 -2.68 1.14 -6.51
C ALA A 463 -3.22 2.15 -7.52
N SER A 464 -4.38 1.83 -8.09
CA SER A 464 -5.12 2.67 -9.04
C SER A 464 -5.32 4.07 -8.48
N VAL A 465 -4.63 5.03 -9.08
CA VAL A 465 -4.74 6.46 -8.79
C VAL A 465 -6.13 6.93 -9.21
N ILE A 466 -7.00 7.18 -8.23
CA ILE A 466 -8.13 8.08 -8.41
C ILE A 466 -7.54 9.48 -8.52
N SER A 467 -7.57 10.02 -9.73
CA SER A 467 -7.20 11.38 -10.07
C SER A 467 -8.14 12.36 -9.39
N ASP A 468 -7.76 12.84 -8.20
CA ASP A 468 -8.44 13.95 -7.53
C ASP A 468 -7.74 15.25 -7.90
N GLY A 469 -8.23 15.89 -8.96
CA GLY A 469 -7.84 17.24 -9.35
C GLY A 469 -8.69 18.24 -8.57
N SER A 470 -8.09 18.97 -7.64
CA SER A 470 -8.71 20.20 -7.11
C SER A 470 -7.69 21.31 -7.02
N SER A 471 -7.63 22.07 -8.11
CA SER A 471 -7.27 23.48 -8.11
C SER A 471 -8.28 24.20 -8.98
N GLU A 472 -9.44 24.54 -8.42
CA GLU A 472 -10.32 25.52 -9.06
C GLU A 472 -10.82 26.50 -8.01
N GLU A 473 -10.56 27.76 -8.34
CA GLU A 473 -11.11 28.95 -7.72
C GLU A 473 -12.64 28.91 -7.83
N GLU A 474 -13.31 29.53 -6.86
CA GLU A 474 -14.76 29.70 -6.87
C GLU A 474 -15.21 30.45 -8.14
N SER A 475 -15.84 29.72 -9.06
CA SER A 475 -16.78 30.26 -10.02
C SER A 475 -17.91 29.26 -10.21
N ASP A 476 -19.15 29.71 -9.99
CA ASP A 476 -20.38 28.94 -10.20
C ASP A 476 -20.37 28.25 -11.57
N PHE A 477 -20.13 26.93 -11.59
CA PHE A 477 -20.19 26.11 -12.79
C PHE A 477 -21.12 24.92 -12.50
N ASP A 478 -22.16 24.78 -13.31
CA ASP A 478 -23.17 23.72 -13.24
C ASP A 478 -22.47 22.34 -13.22
N GLY A 479 -22.76 21.52 -12.21
CA GLY A 479 -22.16 20.19 -12.07
C GLY A 479 -22.46 19.29 -13.28
N PRO A 480 -21.66 18.23 -13.52
CA PRO A 480 -21.91 17.31 -14.62
C PRO A 480 -23.32 16.74 -14.51
N THR A 481 -24.06 16.73 -15.61
CA THR A 481 -25.43 16.23 -15.61
C THR A 481 -25.44 14.75 -15.21
N THR A 482 -26.47 14.30 -14.51
CA THR A 482 -26.60 12.90 -14.04
C THR A 482 -26.41 11.86 -15.15
N LEU A 483 -26.75 12.24 -16.39
CA LEU A 483 -26.59 11.42 -17.58
C LEU A 483 -25.12 11.27 -18.04
N GLU A 484 -24.29 12.29 -17.86
CA GLU A 484 -22.87 12.26 -18.25
C GLU A 484 -22.06 11.36 -17.31
N VAL A 485 -22.30 11.46 -16.00
CA VAL A 485 -21.70 10.57 -14.99
C VAL A 485 -22.09 9.11 -15.27
N PHE A 486 -23.38 8.87 -15.51
CA PHE A 486 -23.90 7.56 -15.89
C PHE A 486 -23.24 7.03 -17.17
N SER A 487 -23.08 7.88 -18.19
CA SER A 487 -22.48 7.48 -19.46
C SER A 487 -21.03 7.00 -19.31
N LYS A 488 -20.27 7.67 -18.44
CA LYS A 488 -18.87 7.35 -18.15
C LYS A 488 -18.74 6.03 -17.40
N GLU A 489 -19.58 5.81 -16.38
CA GLU A 489 -19.60 4.56 -15.59
C GLU A 489 -19.98 3.35 -16.45
N VAL A 490 -21.01 3.49 -17.30
CA VAL A 490 -21.43 2.43 -18.22
C VAL A 490 -20.34 2.10 -19.22
N THR A 491 -19.65 3.11 -19.77
CA THR A 491 -18.54 2.90 -20.71
C THR A 491 -17.40 2.12 -20.05
N GLN A 492 -16.99 2.51 -18.84
CA GLN A 492 -15.93 1.83 -18.09
C GLN A 492 -16.31 0.39 -17.72
N THR A 493 -17.56 0.18 -17.30
CA THR A 493 -18.08 -1.16 -16.96
C THR A 493 -18.05 -2.07 -18.18
N LEU A 494 -18.49 -1.57 -19.34
CA LEU A 494 -18.45 -2.31 -20.59
C LEU A 494 -17.02 -2.57 -21.06
N GLU A 495 -16.12 -1.58 -21.05
CA GLU A 495 -14.69 -1.74 -21.38
C GLU A 495 -14.02 -2.81 -20.52
N ARG A 496 -14.29 -2.80 -19.21
CA ARG A 496 -13.84 -3.85 -18.29
C ARG A 496 -14.39 -5.21 -18.71
N ALA A 497 -15.69 -5.30 -19.00
CA ALA A 497 -16.33 -6.54 -19.43
C ALA A 497 -15.78 -7.08 -20.76
N PHE A 498 -15.38 -6.21 -21.69
CA PHE A 498 -14.69 -6.59 -22.92
C PHE A 498 -13.27 -7.12 -22.66
N SER A 499 -12.51 -6.46 -21.78
CA SER A 499 -11.11 -6.81 -21.48
C SER A 499 -10.97 -8.11 -20.67
N GLU A 500 -11.83 -8.30 -19.67
CA GLU A 500 -11.83 -9.48 -18.78
C GLU A 500 -12.64 -10.65 -19.38
N GLY A 501 -13.41 -10.38 -20.44
CA GLY A 501 -14.17 -11.40 -21.15
C GLY A 501 -15.35 -11.96 -20.36
N HIS A 502 -16.09 -11.12 -19.63
CA HIS A 502 -17.28 -11.53 -18.87
C HIS A 502 -18.38 -12.16 -19.75
N THR A 503 -19.31 -12.88 -19.09
CA THR A 503 -20.53 -13.37 -19.72
C THR A 503 -21.55 -12.23 -19.86
N VAL A 504 -22.42 -12.32 -20.87
CA VAL A 504 -23.47 -11.31 -21.14
C VAL A 504 -24.44 -11.16 -19.96
N GLU A 505 -24.60 -12.20 -19.15
CA GLU A 505 -25.49 -12.19 -17.99
C GLU A 505 -24.94 -11.33 -16.85
N ILE A 506 -23.64 -11.43 -16.56
CA ILE A 506 -22.97 -10.61 -15.54
C ILE A 506 -23.02 -9.14 -15.96
N ALA A 507 -22.65 -8.84 -17.21
CA ALA A 507 -22.70 -7.48 -17.74
C ALA A 507 -24.13 -6.90 -17.73
N SER A 508 -25.14 -7.71 -18.02
CA SER A 508 -26.54 -7.29 -17.94
C SER A 508 -26.99 -7.01 -16.50
N LEU A 509 -26.49 -7.77 -15.52
CA LEU A 509 -26.78 -7.53 -14.11
C LEU A 509 -26.14 -6.23 -13.63
N GLU A 510 -24.86 -6.00 -13.97
CA GLU A 510 -24.14 -4.76 -13.64
C GLU A 510 -24.83 -3.53 -14.26
N LEU A 511 -25.18 -3.58 -15.55
CA LEU A 511 -25.90 -2.48 -16.19
C LEU A 511 -27.28 -2.23 -15.57
N ASN A 512 -28.02 -3.28 -15.21
CA ASN A 512 -29.30 -3.11 -14.52
C ASN A 512 -29.12 -2.50 -13.12
N THR A 513 -28.06 -2.86 -12.39
CA THR A 513 -27.74 -2.23 -11.10
C THR A 513 -27.35 -0.77 -11.25
N LEU A 514 -26.54 -0.41 -12.26
CA LEU A 514 -26.16 0.97 -12.56
C LEU A 514 -27.37 1.81 -12.97
N ARG A 515 -28.27 1.25 -13.79
CA ARG A 515 -29.54 1.92 -14.15
C ARG A 515 -30.38 2.20 -12.92
N MET A 516 -30.52 1.21 -12.03
CA MET A 516 -31.31 1.33 -10.80
C MET A 516 -30.69 2.35 -9.83
N ALA A 517 -29.36 2.39 -9.71
CA ALA A 517 -28.65 3.36 -8.89
C ALA A 517 -28.78 4.80 -9.43
N SER A 518 -28.73 4.97 -10.75
CA SER A 518 -28.85 6.28 -11.43
C SER A 518 -30.28 6.72 -11.72
N ASN A 519 -31.27 5.87 -11.44
CA ASN A 519 -32.69 6.06 -11.76
C ASN A 519 -32.92 6.48 -13.23
N THR A 520 -32.16 5.90 -14.16
CA THR A 520 -32.22 6.21 -15.60
C THR A 520 -33.26 5.36 -16.32
N THR A 521 -33.79 5.88 -17.42
CA THR A 521 -34.78 5.15 -18.22
C THR A 521 -34.10 4.12 -19.13
N PHE A 522 -34.86 3.12 -19.58
CA PHE A 522 -34.35 2.14 -20.56
C PHE A 522 -33.88 2.80 -21.86
N HIS A 523 -34.56 3.87 -22.30
CA HIS A 523 -34.13 4.68 -23.43
C HIS A 523 -32.71 5.22 -23.20
N ASP A 524 -32.48 5.90 -22.08
CA ASP A 524 -31.19 6.53 -21.77
C ASP A 524 -30.07 5.49 -21.67
N THR A 525 -30.35 4.31 -21.10
CA THR A 525 -29.37 3.21 -21.09
C THR A 525 -29.01 2.73 -22.49
N ARG A 526 -29.97 2.64 -23.43
CA ARG A 526 -29.68 2.27 -24.82
C ARG A 526 -28.85 3.33 -25.53
N THR A 527 -29.10 4.62 -25.25
CA THR A 527 -28.35 5.73 -25.87
C THR A 527 -26.86 5.70 -25.52
N VAL A 528 -26.47 5.06 -24.41
CA VAL A 528 -25.08 4.90 -23.99
C VAL A 528 -24.51 3.54 -24.38
N VAL A 529 -25.25 2.45 -24.12
CA VAL A 529 -24.77 1.07 -24.34
C VAL A 529 -24.56 0.77 -25.82
N ILE A 530 -25.44 1.24 -26.70
CA ILE A 530 -25.30 0.98 -28.14
C ILE A 530 -24.02 1.64 -28.70
N PRO A 531 -23.79 2.96 -28.54
CA PRO A 531 -22.56 3.57 -29.06
C PRO A 531 -21.28 3.03 -28.44
N THR A 532 -21.28 2.63 -27.16
CA THR A 532 -20.08 2.05 -26.51
C THR A 532 -19.73 0.68 -27.07
N ILE A 533 -20.71 -0.19 -27.34
CA ILE A 533 -20.48 -1.47 -28.05
C ILE A 533 -19.91 -1.21 -29.46
N PHE A 534 -20.44 -0.22 -30.18
CA PHE A 534 -19.97 0.13 -31.51
C PHE A 534 -18.58 0.79 -31.52
N GLY A 535 -18.23 1.53 -30.46
CA GLY A 535 -16.90 2.13 -30.28
C GLY A 535 -15.77 1.11 -30.15
N GLN A 536 -16.08 -0.15 -29.82
CA GLN A 536 -15.11 -1.24 -29.72
C GLN A 536 -14.82 -1.93 -31.07
N ILE A 537 -15.49 -1.52 -32.16
CA ILE A 537 -15.27 -2.10 -33.49
C ILE A 537 -13.99 -1.52 -34.10
N ASN A 538 -13.04 -2.39 -34.43
CA ASN A 538 -11.74 -1.99 -34.96
C ASN A 538 -11.83 -1.46 -36.42
N THR A 539 -11.21 -0.31 -36.69
CA THR A 539 -11.24 0.39 -37.98
C THR A 539 -10.55 -0.35 -39.12
N ASP A 540 -9.61 -1.26 -38.82
CA ASP A 540 -8.78 -1.94 -39.82
C ASP A 540 -9.44 -3.21 -40.42
N LYS A 541 -10.39 -3.81 -39.69
CA LYS A 541 -11.14 -5.03 -40.10
C LYS A 541 -12.62 -4.90 -39.75
N LEU A 542 -13.28 -3.97 -40.42
CA LEU A 542 -14.63 -3.52 -40.09
C LEU A 542 -15.69 -4.64 -40.07
N LEU A 543 -15.79 -5.45 -41.13
CA LEU A 543 -16.83 -6.49 -41.26
C LEU A 543 -16.70 -7.69 -40.31
N PRO A 544 -15.52 -8.36 -40.19
CA PRO A 544 -15.38 -9.49 -39.26
C PRO A 544 -15.44 -9.02 -37.80
N SER A 545 -14.85 -7.87 -37.46
CA SER A 545 -14.94 -7.31 -36.10
C SER A 545 -16.38 -6.99 -35.70
N THR A 546 -17.19 -6.48 -36.63
CA THR A 546 -18.62 -6.23 -36.38
C THR A 546 -19.37 -7.53 -36.09
N LYS A 547 -19.07 -8.60 -36.82
CA LYS A 547 -19.67 -9.92 -36.60
C LYS A 547 -19.27 -10.52 -35.24
N ASP A 548 -18.00 -10.42 -34.86
CA ASP A 548 -17.49 -11.00 -33.62
C ASP A 548 -18.03 -10.25 -32.39
N VAL A 549 -18.09 -8.90 -32.45
CA VAL A 549 -18.62 -8.08 -31.35
C VAL A 549 -20.14 -8.25 -31.21
N LEU A 550 -20.90 -8.16 -32.30
CA LEU A 550 -22.37 -8.25 -32.24
C LEU A 550 -22.88 -9.67 -32.00
N SER A 551 -22.17 -10.72 -32.45
CA SER A 551 -22.57 -12.10 -32.12
C SER A 551 -22.47 -12.40 -30.62
N ARG A 552 -21.48 -11.80 -29.94
CA ARG A 552 -21.31 -11.96 -28.50
C ARG A 552 -22.18 -11.00 -27.69
N TRP A 553 -22.21 -9.72 -28.07
CA TRP A 553 -22.83 -8.65 -27.28
C TRP A 553 -24.20 -8.20 -27.77
N GLY A 554 -24.68 -8.72 -28.91
CA GLY A 554 -26.04 -8.46 -29.40
C GLY A 554 -27.12 -8.97 -28.44
N LEU A 555 -26.85 -10.06 -27.71
CA LEU A 555 -27.74 -10.56 -26.66
C LEU A 555 -27.90 -9.57 -25.48
N LEU A 556 -26.91 -8.70 -25.25
CA LEU A 556 -27.01 -7.64 -24.23
C LEU A 556 -28.05 -6.60 -24.62
N ILE A 557 -28.09 -6.23 -25.91
CA ILE A 557 -29.09 -5.31 -26.48
C ILE A 557 -30.48 -5.95 -26.38
N GLY A 558 -30.60 -7.25 -26.66
CA GLY A 558 -31.86 -8.00 -26.46
C GLY A 558 -32.39 -7.97 -25.03
N LYS A 559 -31.51 -7.94 -24.02
CA LYS A 559 -31.92 -7.80 -22.61
C LYS A 559 -32.36 -6.38 -22.23
N LEU A 560 -32.04 -5.36 -23.03
CA LEU A 560 -32.43 -3.95 -22.82
C LEU A 560 -33.71 -3.56 -23.57
N VAL A 561 -34.23 -4.48 -24.39
CA VAL A 561 -35.34 -4.25 -25.30
C VAL A 561 -36.45 -5.25 -24.99
N HIS A 562 -37.56 -4.76 -24.44
CA HIS A 562 -38.67 -5.61 -23.99
C HIS A 562 -39.95 -5.41 -24.81
N SER A 563 -40.12 -4.22 -25.40
CA SER A 563 -41.29 -3.87 -26.19
C SER A 563 -40.93 -3.56 -27.64
N LYS A 564 -41.92 -3.61 -28.54
CA LYS A 564 -41.75 -3.20 -29.95
C LYS A 564 -41.30 -1.73 -30.07
N ALA A 565 -41.78 -0.86 -29.18
CA ALA A 565 -41.36 0.54 -29.12
C ALA A 565 -39.87 0.69 -28.75
N ASP A 566 -39.36 -0.16 -27.85
CA ASP A 566 -37.94 -0.18 -27.49
C ASP A 566 -37.05 -0.71 -28.63
N GLN A 567 -37.55 -1.64 -29.45
CA GLN A 567 -36.85 -2.14 -30.65
C GLN A 567 -36.68 -1.01 -31.68
N ILE A 568 -37.73 -0.24 -31.92
CA ILE A 568 -37.72 0.91 -32.83
C ILE A 568 -36.77 2.00 -32.32
N ASP A 569 -36.80 2.27 -31.01
CA ASP A 569 -35.90 3.21 -30.37
C ASP A 569 -34.42 2.81 -30.49
N ALA A 570 -34.11 1.52 -30.27
CA ALA A 570 -32.77 0.98 -30.48
C ALA A 570 -32.29 1.16 -31.93
N LEU A 571 -33.18 0.99 -32.92
CA LEU A 571 -32.87 1.22 -34.34
C LEU A 571 -32.56 2.69 -34.63
N PHE A 572 -33.30 3.63 -34.05
CA PHE A 572 -33.02 5.06 -34.18
C PHE A 572 -31.65 5.45 -33.58
N ILE A 573 -31.33 4.93 -32.40
CA ILE A 573 -30.04 5.17 -31.75
C ILE A 573 -28.90 4.59 -32.60
N LEU A 574 -29.08 3.37 -33.13
CA LEU A 574 -28.10 2.72 -34.01
C LEU A 574 -27.91 3.54 -35.31
N GLN A 575 -29.00 4.04 -35.89
CA GLN A 575 -28.96 4.94 -37.05
C GLN A 575 -28.19 6.23 -36.74
N GLU A 576 -28.40 6.85 -35.57
CA GLU A 576 -27.69 8.05 -35.17
C GLU A 576 -26.19 7.79 -34.97
N CYS A 577 -25.82 6.65 -34.38
CA CYS A 577 -24.43 6.25 -34.18
C CYS A 577 -23.70 6.03 -35.51
N CYS A 578 -24.34 5.31 -36.45
CA CYS A 578 -23.76 5.08 -37.78
C CYS A 578 -23.69 6.35 -38.64
N ALA A 579 -24.55 7.34 -38.39
CA ALA A 579 -24.48 8.63 -39.08
C ALA A 579 -23.38 9.56 -38.57
N LYS A 580 -22.86 9.35 -37.35
CA LYS A 580 -21.75 10.15 -36.78
C LYS A 580 -20.39 9.84 -37.41
N SER A 581 -20.22 8.70 -38.08
CA SER A 581 -18.95 8.28 -38.69
C SER A 581 -19.16 7.71 -40.09
N GLU A 582 -18.44 8.25 -41.08
CA GLU A 582 -18.50 7.76 -42.47
C GLU A 582 -18.01 6.30 -42.61
N ILE A 583 -17.18 5.83 -41.67
CA ILE A 583 -16.65 4.47 -41.62
C ILE A 583 -17.72 3.49 -41.13
N HIS A 584 -18.51 3.88 -40.12
CA HIS A 584 -19.60 3.08 -39.55
C HIS A 584 -20.86 3.06 -40.43
N ASN A 585 -20.93 3.87 -41.49
CA ASN A 585 -22.02 3.82 -42.47
C ASN A 585 -22.09 2.44 -43.16
N LYS A 586 -20.93 1.82 -43.45
CA LYS A 586 -20.85 0.49 -44.07
C LYS A 586 -21.20 -0.66 -43.11
N THR A 587 -21.20 -0.42 -41.80
CA THR A 587 -21.54 -1.44 -40.78
C THR A 587 -23.03 -1.53 -40.48
N PHE A 588 -23.83 -0.54 -40.86
CA PHE A 588 -25.25 -0.48 -40.50
C PHE A 588 -26.04 -1.69 -41.02
N ALA A 589 -25.96 -1.99 -42.32
CA ALA A 589 -26.68 -3.11 -42.93
C ALA A 589 -26.22 -4.49 -42.39
N PRO A 590 -24.92 -4.80 -42.23
CA PRO A 590 -24.46 -6.00 -41.55
C PRO A 590 -24.95 -6.10 -40.09
N SER A 591 -24.98 -4.99 -39.36
CA SER A 591 -25.42 -4.98 -37.95
C SER A 591 -26.91 -5.28 -37.81
N LEU A 592 -27.74 -4.71 -38.68
CA LEU A 592 -29.18 -4.97 -38.71
C LEU A 592 -29.47 -6.44 -39.06
N ARG A 593 -28.70 -7.02 -40.00
CA ARG A 593 -28.78 -8.46 -40.30
C ARG A 593 -28.45 -9.33 -39.09
N ILE A 594 -27.36 -9.03 -38.39
CA ILE A 594 -26.93 -9.82 -37.22
C ILE A 594 -27.93 -9.70 -36.07
N LEU A 595 -28.48 -8.51 -35.82
CA LEU A 595 -29.50 -8.33 -34.77
C LEU A 595 -30.81 -9.05 -35.10
N TYR A 596 -31.16 -9.16 -36.38
CA TYR A 596 -32.27 -10.01 -36.82
C TYR A 596 -31.95 -11.50 -36.68
N GLU A 597 -30.74 -11.96 -37.04
CA GLU A 597 -30.30 -13.36 -36.88
C GLU A 597 -30.23 -13.81 -35.40
N ILE A 598 -30.03 -12.89 -34.46
CA ILE A 598 -29.99 -13.15 -33.01
C ILE A 598 -31.38 -13.02 -32.36
N ASP A 599 -32.45 -12.80 -33.14
CA ASP A 599 -33.82 -12.57 -32.68
C ASP A 599 -33.96 -11.39 -31.69
N VAL A 600 -33.12 -10.35 -31.82
CA VAL A 600 -33.20 -9.13 -30.98
C VAL A 600 -34.26 -8.16 -31.50
N ILE A 601 -34.45 -8.13 -32.82
CA ILE A 601 -35.34 -7.18 -33.52
C ILE A 601 -36.26 -7.95 -34.45
N GLU A 602 -37.57 -7.70 -34.35
CA GLU A 602 -38.57 -8.32 -35.21
C GLU A 602 -38.69 -7.62 -36.57
N GLU A 603 -39.20 -8.36 -37.56
CA GLU A 603 -39.45 -7.83 -38.92
C GLU A 603 -40.41 -6.63 -38.91
N ASP A 604 -41.47 -6.70 -38.11
CA ASP A 604 -42.46 -5.63 -37.94
C ASP A 604 -41.81 -4.32 -37.47
N ALA A 605 -40.84 -4.39 -36.54
CA ALA A 605 -40.17 -3.22 -35.98
C ALA A 605 -39.25 -2.55 -37.01
N ILE A 606 -38.61 -3.34 -37.89
CA ILE A 606 -37.78 -2.84 -38.99
C ILE A 606 -38.66 -2.13 -40.04
N LEU A 607 -39.83 -2.69 -40.34
CA LEU A 607 -40.79 -2.08 -41.27
C LEU A 607 -41.35 -0.77 -40.73
N GLU A 608 -41.79 -0.74 -39.46
CA GLU A 608 -42.28 0.49 -38.82
C GLU A 608 -41.19 1.57 -38.77
N TRP A 609 -39.96 1.21 -38.43
CA TRP A 609 -38.82 2.12 -38.52
C TRP A 609 -38.59 2.62 -39.95
N TYR A 610 -38.71 1.77 -40.97
CA TYR A 610 -38.47 2.16 -42.37
C TYR A 610 -39.52 3.14 -42.92
N TYR A 611 -40.77 3.04 -42.47
CA TYR A 611 -41.87 3.92 -42.89
C TYR A 611 -41.95 5.22 -42.08
N ASP A 612 -41.37 5.28 -40.88
CA ASP A 612 -41.37 6.49 -40.05
C ASP A 612 -40.62 7.67 -40.72
N GLU A 613 -41.16 8.87 -40.58
CA GLU A 613 -40.58 10.11 -41.12
C GLU A 613 -39.28 10.49 -40.41
N ARG A 614 -39.12 10.10 -39.13
CA ARG A 614 -37.89 10.32 -38.36
C ARG A 614 -36.68 9.64 -38.99
N SER A 615 -36.88 8.52 -39.67
CA SER A 615 -35.84 7.75 -40.35
C SER A 615 -35.33 8.43 -41.62
N LYS A 616 -36.10 9.38 -42.18
CA LYS A 616 -35.69 10.23 -43.33
C LYS A 616 -34.82 11.42 -42.88
N GLY A 617 -34.81 11.73 -41.58
CA GLY A 617 -33.97 12.74 -40.95
C GLY A 617 -34.50 14.17 -41.07
N GLY A 618 -34.29 14.98 -40.02
CA GLY A 618 -34.49 16.43 -40.07
C GLY A 618 -33.44 17.17 -40.91
N VAL A 619 -33.71 18.46 -41.16
CA VAL A 619 -33.13 19.39 -42.17
C VAL A 619 -31.60 19.35 -42.39
N VAL A 620 -30.79 18.89 -41.43
CA VAL A 620 -29.30 18.96 -41.48
C VAL A 620 -28.62 17.62 -41.81
N LYS A 621 -29.30 16.46 -41.67
CA LYS A 621 -28.67 15.11 -41.81
C LYS A 621 -29.25 14.24 -42.95
N HIS A 622 -30.02 14.85 -43.86
CA HIS A 622 -30.88 14.13 -44.82
C HIS A 622 -30.11 13.27 -45.86
N GLU A 623 -28.88 13.63 -46.26
CA GLU A 623 -28.12 12.85 -47.26
C GLU A 623 -27.53 11.55 -46.71
N ALA A 624 -27.04 11.54 -45.47
CA ALA A 624 -26.45 10.36 -44.85
C ALA A 624 -27.51 9.30 -44.53
N TYR A 625 -28.67 9.74 -44.03
CA TYR A 625 -29.80 8.87 -43.75
C TYR A 625 -30.49 8.33 -45.00
N SER A 626 -30.58 9.13 -46.08
CA SER A 626 -31.04 8.62 -47.38
C SER A 626 -30.12 7.53 -47.91
N LYS A 627 -28.79 7.73 -47.87
CA LYS A 627 -27.82 6.71 -48.31
C LYS A 627 -27.89 5.41 -47.49
N LEU A 628 -28.07 5.52 -46.17
CA LEU A 628 -28.26 4.37 -45.26
C LEU A 628 -29.56 3.60 -45.58
N ARG A 629 -30.63 4.33 -45.90
CA ARG A 629 -31.93 3.76 -46.28
C ARG A 629 -31.89 3.11 -47.67
N ASP A 630 -31.27 3.77 -48.63
CA ASP A 630 -31.12 3.30 -50.01
C ASP A 630 -30.23 2.05 -50.09
N ALA A 631 -29.27 1.89 -49.16
CA ALA A 631 -28.45 0.68 -49.02
C ALA A 631 -29.24 -0.57 -48.59
N ILE A 632 -30.44 -0.41 -48.00
CA ILE A 632 -31.31 -1.51 -47.57
C ILE A 632 -32.36 -1.83 -48.66
N GLY A 633 -32.85 -0.81 -49.38
CA GLY A 633 -33.63 -0.93 -50.61
C GLY A 633 -34.74 -1.99 -50.64
N PHE A 634 -35.90 -1.73 -50.03
CA PHE A 634 -37.13 -2.49 -50.29
C PHE A 634 -37.87 -1.89 -51.52
N PRO A 635 -38.25 -2.69 -52.54
CA PRO A 635 -39.00 -2.19 -53.68
C PRO A 635 -40.38 -1.67 -53.25
N ASN A 636 -40.80 -0.53 -53.81
CA ASN A 636 -42.16 -0.03 -53.65
C ASN A 636 -43.13 -0.83 -54.56
N GLU A 637 -44.16 -1.38 -53.93
CA GLU A 637 -45.44 -1.88 -54.47
C GLU A 637 -45.49 -3.24 -55.21
N CYS A 638 -46.47 -4.05 -54.75
CA CYS A 638 -47.02 -5.31 -55.28
C CYS A 638 -46.13 -6.57 -55.28
N ASP A 639 -46.36 -7.47 -54.30
CA ASP A 639 -46.91 -8.81 -54.56
C ASP A 639 -46.98 -9.66 -53.28
N GLN A 640 -48.12 -10.33 -53.09
CA GLN A 640 -48.49 -11.20 -51.98
C GLN A 640 -47.63 -12.49 -51.94
N GLU A 641 -46.49 -12.46 -51.27
CA GLU A 641 -45.77 -13.67 -50.84
C GLU A 641 -45.15 -13.45 -49.44
N PRO A 642 -45.09 -14.50 -48.58
CA PRO A 642 -44.61 -14.36 -47.21
C PRO A 642 -43.13 -13.95 -47.16
N ILE A 643 -42.84 -12.94 -46.33
CA ILE A 643 -41.59 -12.16 -46.32
C ILE A 643 -40.37 -12.98 -45.84
N SER A 644 -40.61 -14.11 -45.18
CA SER A 644 -39.56 -15.04 -44.72
C SER A 644 -38.70 -15.64 -45.84
N GLN A 645 -39.18 -15.72 -47.08
CA GLN A 645 -38.38 -16.16 -48.24
C GLN A 645 -37.66 -15.01 -48.96
N ARG A 646 -38.11 -13.75 -48.80
CA ARG A 646 -37.55 -12.58 -49.50
C ARG A 646 -36.33 -11.99 -48.79
N VAL A 647 -36.32 -11.96 -47.46
CA VAL A 647 -35.15 -11.51 -46.68
C VAL A 647 -33.94 -12.43 -46.97
N GLY A 648 -34.16 -13.74 -47.09
CA GLY A 648 -33.10 -14.69 -47.47
C GLY A 648 -32.54 -14.48 -48.88
N PHE A 649 -33.37 -14.11 -49.85
CA PHE A 649 -32.99 -13.90 -51.26
C PHE A 649 -32.21 -12.60 -51.49
N TYR A 650 -32.58 -11.51 -50.79
CA TYR A 650 -31.85 -10.24 -50.86
C TYR A 650 -30.52 -10.31 -50.10
N LEU A 651 -30.44 -11.08 -49.03
CA LEU A 651 -29.20 -11.33 -48.28
C LEU A 651 -28.19 -12.20 -49.05
N THR A 652 -28.64 -13.13 -49.90
CA THR A 652 -27.76 -13.86 -50.83
C THR A 652 -27.35 -13.02 -52.03
N SER A 653 -28.23 -12.14 -52.52
CA SER A 653 -27.94 -11.23 -53.62
C SER A 653 -26.86 -10.20 -53.27
N LEU A 654 -26.85 -9.69 -52.03
CA LEU A 654 -25.79 -8.83 -51.50
C LEU A 654 -24.45 -9.57 -51.31
N GLU A 655 -24.44 -10.86 -50.99
CA GLU A 655 -23.22 -11.68 -50.99
C GLU A 655 -22.56 -11.75 -52.38
N THR A 656 -23.36 -11.79 -53.45
CA THR A 656 -22.86 -11.75 -54.84
C THR A 656 -22.30 -10.38 -55.22
N ILE A 657 -22.89 -9.29 -54.72
CA ILE A 657 -22.44 -7.92 -54.96
C ILE A 657 -21.15 -7.61 -54.17
N ILE A 658 -21.05 -8.12 -52.93
CA ILE A 658 -19.86 -7.97 -52.09
C ILE A 658 -18.67 -8.81 -52.61
N LYS A 659 -18.93 -10.04 -53.09
CA LYS A 659 -17.90 -10.87 -53.77
C LYS A 659 -17.37 -10.25 -55.07
N THR A 660 -18.19 -9.45 -55.77
CA THR A 660 -17.76 -8.73 -56.99
C THR A 660 -16.93 -7.48 -56.67
N GLU A 661 -17.17 -6.80 -55.54
CA GLU A 661 -16.32 -5.68 -55.08
C GLU A 661 -14.98 -6.13 -54.48
N GLU A 662 -14.91 -7.25 -53.75
CA GLU A 662 -13.64 -7.83 -53.29
C GLU A 662 -12.76 -8.33 -54.47
N GLY A 663 -13.40 -8.83 -55.54
CA GLY A 663 -12.73 -9.16 -56.80
C GLY A 663 -12.14 -7.94 -57.50
N ASN A 664 -12.85 -6.80 -57.47
CA ASN A 664 -12.38 -5.53 -58.03
C ASN A 664 -11.25 -4.90 -57.21
N GLN A 665 -11.24 -5.00 -55.88
CA GLN A 665 -10.12 -4.52 -55.06
C GLN A 665 -8.83 -5.33 -55.28
N ARG A 666 -8.94 -6.66 -55.52
CA ARG A 666 -7.79 -7.49 -55.94
C ARG A 666 -7.28 -7.12 -57.34
N GLN A 667 -8.16 -6.84 -58.31
CA GLN A 667 -7.74 -6.39 -59.64
C GLN A 667 -7.11 -4.99 -59.64
N VAL A 668 -7.58 -4.05 -58.81
CA VAL A 668 -6.97 -2.70 -58.68
C VAL A 668 -5.61 -2.76 -58.00
N SER A 669 -5.39 -3.70 -57.07
CA SER A 669 -4.07 -3.92 -56.44
C SER A 669 -3.04 -4.57 -57.40
N LEU A 670 -3.46 -5.50 -58.26
CA LEU A 670 -2.62 -6.07 -59.33
C LEU A 670 -2.35 -5.08 -60.47
N LEU A 671 -3.31 -4.22 -60.82
CA LEU A 671 -3.15 -3.15 -61.81
C LEU A 671 -2.28 -1.98 -61.34
N LYS A 672 -2.15 -1.76 -60.02
CA LYS A 672 -1.15 -0.83 -59.45
C LYS A 672 0.27 -1.38 -59.51
N ASN A 673 0.46 -2.70 -59.35
CA ASN A 673 1.78 -3.33 -59.45
C ASN A 673 2.26 -3.56 -60.90
N TYR A 674 1.35 -3.68 -61.87
CA TYR A 674 1.71 -3.77 -63.30
C TYR A 674 1.92 -2.41 -63.99
N ARG A 675 1.48 -1.29 -63.41
CA ARG A 675 1.73 0.06 -63.94
C ARG A 675 3.11 0.63 -63.62
N GLN A 676 3.84 0.01 -62.68
CA GLN A 676 5.18 0.44 -62.27
C GLN A 676 6.32 -0.23 -63.06
N THR A 677 6.01 -1.24 -63.89
CA THR A 677 7.01 -2.02 -64.62
C THR A 677 6.71 -1.95 -66.12
N ILE A 678 7.34 -0.98 -66.78
CA ILE A 678 7.56 -0.84 -68.24
C ILE A 678 6.46 -0.10 -69.02
N GLY A 679 6.76 1.15 -69.39
CA GLY A 679 5.91 1.96 -70.25
C GLY A 679 6.35 3.39 -70.61
N VAL A 680 7.65 3.71 -70.68
CA VAL A 680 8.16 4.72 -71.65
C VAL A 680 9.44 4.18 -72.29
N ALA A 681 9.29 3.59 -73.47
CA ALA A 681 10.16 3.83 -74.61
C ALA A 681 9.43 3.28 -75.84
N GLY A 682 9.02 4.17 -76.74
CA GLY A 682 8.39 3.77 -77.99
C GLY A 682 9.37 3.00 -78.87
N ALA A 683 8.86 2.06 -79.66
CA ALA A 683 8.57 2.28 -81.08
C ALA A 683 8.32 0.96 -81.82
N PHE A 684 7.50 1.04 -82.87
CA PHE A 684 7.41 0.18 -84.07
C PHE A 684 6.88 -1.27 -84.00
N ASN A 685 5.65 -1.41 -84.54
CA ASN A 685 5.10 -2.38 -85.51
C ASN A 685 5.90 -3.66 -85.86
N VAL A 686 5.20 -4.82 -85.88
CA VAL A 686 4.73 -5.55 -87.09
C VAL A 686 4.31 -7.01 -86.73
N SER A 687 3.04 -7.31 -87.04
CA SER A 687 2.35 -8.58 -87.41
C SER A 687 2.62 -9.95 -86.74
N VAL A 688 1.51 -10.50 -86.21
CA VAL A 688 0.86 -11.82 -86.46
C VAL A 688 1.76 -13.02 -86.77
N ILE A 689 1.67 -14.10 -85.98
CA ILE A 689 1.19 -15.43 -86.38
C ILE A 689 1.39 -16.49 -85.28
N GLN A 690 0.25 -17.08 -84.90
CA GLN A 690 -0.03 -18.48 -84.55
C GLN A 690 0.56 -19.11 -83.27
N ALA A 691 -0.41 -19.69 -82.57
CA ALA A 691 -0.53 -21.13 -82.28
C ALA A 691 -0.37 -21.56 -80.84
N PHE A 692 -1.39 -22.33 -80.42
CA PHE A 692 -1.33 -23.41 -79.45
C PHE A 692 -1.27 -23.03 -77.97
N ASN A 693 -2.41 -23.21 -77.29
CA ASN A 693 -2.61 -24.27 -76.28
C ASN A 693 -3.97 -23.99 -75.60
N ALA A 694 -5.08 -24.69 -75.87
CA ALA A 694 -5.34 -26.13 -75.78
C ALA A 694 -4.99 -26.75 -74.41
N SER A 695 -6.04 -27.27 -73.75
CA SER A 695 -6.05 -28.43 -72.85
C SER A 695 -5.51 -28.28 -71.41
N HIS A 696 -6.46 -28.39 -70.44
CA HIS A 696 -6.49 -29.39 -69.36
C HIS A 696 -5.16 -29.87 -68.74
N LYS A 697 -5.05 -29.85 -67.39
CA LYS A 697 -5.43 -30.94 -66.45
C LYS A 697 -4.46 -31.10 -65.24
N VAL A 698 -5.05 -31.41 -64.07
CA VAL A 698 -4.57 -32.31 -62.97
C VAL A 698 -3.36 -31.83 -62.13
N SER A 699 -3.13 -32.20 -60.86
CA SER A 699 -3.87 -32.55 -59.62
C SER A 699 -2.77 -32.98 -58.61
N VAL A 700 -2.97 -32.74 -57.30
CA VAL A 700 -2.57 -33.59 -56.16
C VAL A 700 -1.08 -33.92 -55.92
N GLY A 701 -0.54 -33.39 -54.80
CA GLY A 701 -0.16 -34.16 -53.59
C GLY A 701 1.22 -34.81 -53.42
N ALA A 702 1.67 -34.80 -52.14
CA ALA A 702 2.68 -35.66 -51.47
C ALA A 702 4.18 -35.38 -51.71
N GLN A 703 5.17 -35.61 -50.83
CA GLN A 703 5.37 -35.80 -49.36
C GLN A 703 6.90 -36.10 -49.20
N ILE A 704 7.50 -35.89 -48.00
CA ILE A 704 8.79 -36.49 -47.50
C ILE A 704 10.08 -35.82 -48.08
N GLU A 705 11.16 -35.45 -47.37
CA GLU A 705 12.00 -36.13 -46.36
C GLU A 705 13.00 -35.16 -45.64
N ASN A 706 13.58 -35.62 -44.53
CA ASN A 706 14.58 -34.99 -43.63
C ASN A 706 15.92 -34.57 -44.29
N ILE A 707 16.67 -33.65 -43.66
CA ILE A 707 18.12 -33.73 -43.30
C ILE A 707 18.56 -32.51 -42.47
N SER A 708 19.40 -32.79 -41.46
CA SER A 708 20.07 -31.92 -40.49
C SER A 708 21.36 -31.23 -40.99
N ASN A 709 21.74 -30.08 -40.39
CA ASN A 709 23.08 -29.68 -39.89
C ASN A 709 23.42 -28.18 -40.08
N GLY A 710 24.05 -27.56 -39.06
CA GLY A 710 25.11 -26.55 -39.28
C GLY A 710 25.01 -25.22 -38.52
N SER A 711 25.72 -25.13 -37.39
CA SER A 711 26.10 -23.93 -36.64
C SER A 711 26.99 -22.95 -37.42
N ILE A 712 26.76 -21.63 -37.34
CA ILE A 712 27.78 -20.59 -37.65
C ILE A 712 27.66 -19.38 -36.70
N SER A 713 28.78 -19.08 -36.02
CA SER A 713 29.02 -17.91 -35.17
C SER A 713 29.26 -16.62 -35.98
N VAL A 714 28.90 -15.45 -35.46
CA VAL A 714 29.36 -14.15 -35.99
C VAL A 714 30.07 -13.34 -34.90
N ARG A 715 31.40 -13.26 -35.03
CA ARG A 715 32.29 -12.27 -34.40
C ARG A 715 32.17 -10.92 -35.13
N ARG A 716 32.18 -9.80 -34.41
CA ARG A 716 32.71 -8.52 -34.92
C ARG A 716 33.62 -7.84 -33.89
N LYS A 717 34.91 -7.77 -34.25
CA LYS A 717 35.93 -6.88 -33.68
C LYS A 717 35.83 -5.50 -34.33
N ARG A 718 36.17 -4.43 -33.61
CA ARG A 718 37.00 -3.31 -34.12
C ARG A 718 37.66 -2.51 -32.98
N THR A 719 38.97 -2.34 -33.16
CA THR A 719 40.07 -1.65 -32.44
C THR A 719 39.94 -0.12 -32.45
N ILE A 720 40.15 0.61 -31.34
CA ILE A 720 41.38 1.19 -30.73
C ILE A 720 42.03 2.41 -31.46
N SER A 721 41.93 3.55 -30.76
CA SER A 721 42.83 4.71 -30.50
C SER A 721 43.70 5.40 -31.57
N GLN A 722 43.78 6.73 -31.44
CA GLN A 722 44.94 7.67 -31.36
C GLN A 722 44.46 9.05 -31.92
N TYR A 723 44.89 10.28 -31.54
CA TYR A 723 45.71 10.90 -30.50
C TYR A 723 45.52 12.46 -30.64
N ASN A 724 46.07 13.26 -29.71
CA ASN A 724 46.01 14.74 -29.55
C ASN A 724 46.60 15.57 -30.75
N GLU A 725 46.46 16.90 -30.96
CA GLU A 725 46.73 18.08 -30.10
C GLU A 725 46.19 19.43 -30.68
N HIS A 726 45.92 20.40 -29.77
CA HIS A 726 45.99 21.89 -29.80
C HIS A 726 45.58 22.75 -31.03
N VAL A 727 44.74 23.78 -30.79
CA VAL A 727 45.10 25.24 -30.75
C VAL A 727 43.86 26.11 -30.44
N THR A 728 44.11 27.16 -29.66
CA THR A 728 43.27 28.22 -29.07
C THR A 728 42.57 29.17 -30.07
N SER A 729 41.36 29.68 -29.74
CA SER A 729 41.10 31.14 -29.55
C SER A 729 39.60 31.53 -29.46
N SER A 730 39.34 32.51 -28.60
CA SER A 730 38.23 33.51 -28.60
C SER A 730 36.82 33.14 -28.10
N MET A 731 36.47 33.78 -26.97
CA MET A 731 35.16 34.09 -26.37
C MET A 731 34.33 35.08 -27.25
N PRO A 732 33.06 35.48 -26.91
CA PRO A 732 32.35 35.31 -25.62
C PRO A 732 30.88 34.82 -25.66
N LYS A 733 30.46 34.37 -24.47
CA LYS A 733 29.08 34.07 -24.04
C LYS A 733 28.33 35.35 -23.64
N LYS A 734 27.01 35.41 -23.91
CA LYS A 734 26.02 36.16 -23.12
C LYS A 734 25.02 35.16 -22.52
N ARG A 735 24.93 35.12 -21.19
CA ARG A 735 23.85 34.49 -20.42
C ARG A 735 23.44 35.48 -19.33
N ASN A 736 22.16 35.86 -19.32
CA ASN A 736 21.55 36.62 -18.24
C ASN A 736 21.07 35.64 -17.16
N LYS A 737 21.51 35.87 -15.92
CA LYS A 737 20.96 35.34 -14.66
C LYS A 737 20.15 36.46 -13.99
N LYS A 738 19.05 36.11 -13.33
CA LYS A 738 18.47 36.91 -12.24
C LYS A 738 18.28 35.97 -11.05
N ASP A 739 19.13 36.13 -10.04
CA ASP A 739 18.98 35.66 -8.68
C ASP A 739 18.43 36.85 -7.86
N TYR A 740 17.47 36.63 -6.96
CA TYR A 740 17.01 37.60 -5.96
C TYR A 740 17.37 37.09 -4.57
N ASP A 741 18.33 37.77 -3.94
CA ASP A 741 18.60 37.73 -2.49
C ASP A 741 18.15 39.07 -1.88
N ILE A 742 17.39 39.01 -0.78
CA ILE A 742 17.01 40.18 0.02
C ILE A 742 17.91 40.25 1.24
N ARG A 743 18.53 41.43 1.40
CA ARG A 743 19.52 41.77 2.43
C ARG A 743 18.87 42.16 3.76
N ASP A 744 19.60 41.84 4.82
CA ASP A 744 19.58 42.45 6.14
C ASP A 744 19.70 43.99 6.08
N THR A 745 18.96 44.68 6.95
CA THR A 745 19.29 46.04 7.38
C THR A 745 19.03 46.20 8.87
N ASP A 746 20.08 46.64 9.56
CA ASP A 746 20.12 47.09 10.94
C ASP A 746 19.17 48.26 11.20
N GLY A 747 18.56 48.27 12.38
CA GLY A 747 17.79 49.38 12.93
C GLY A 747 17.81 49.36 14.45
N SER A 748 18.77 50.08 15.05
CA SER A 748 18.83 50.38 16.47
C SER A 748 17.95 51.58 16.82
N MET A 749 17.04 51.47 17.81
CA MET A 749 16.78 52.52 18.80
C MET A 749 15.77 52.11 19.89
N SER A 750 16.22 52.33 21.14
CA SER A 750 15.52 52.71 22.39
C SER A 750 14.58 51.75 23.13
N ASP A 751 15.00 51.50 24.38
CA ASP A 751 14.26 51.16 25.61
C ASP A 751 12.90 51.84 25.75
N ASP A 752 11.90 51.10 26.25
CA ASP A 752 11.20 51.40 27.51
C ASP A 752 10.04 50.41 27.78
N GLY A 753 9.94 49.94 29.03
CA GLY A 753 8.65 49.79 29.72
C GLY A 753 7.92 48.44 29.69
N LEU A 754 8.23 47.58 30.66
CA LEU A 754 7.29 46.62 31.26
C LEU A 754 5.98 47.31 31.73
N PRO A 755 4.85 46.58 31.74
CA PRO A 755 4.08 46.48 32.99
C PRO A 755 3.51 45.07 33.27
N PRO A 756 2.97 44.84 34.48
CA PRO A 756 3.18 43.60 35.22
C PRO A 756 1.98 42.63 35.24
N VAL A 757 2.31 41.41 35.69
CA VAL A 757 1.52 40.47 36.50
C VAL A 757 0.07 40.85 36.79
N SER A 758 -0.84 40.03 36.26
CA SER A 758 -1.96 39.42 36.98
C SER A 758 -2.30 38.09 36.31
#